data_AF-A0A9P5S299-F1
#
_entry.id   AF-A0A9P5S299-F1
#
_cell.length_a   1.000
_cell.length_b   1.000
_cell.length_c   1.000
_cell.angle_alpha   90.00
_cell.angle_beta   90.00
_cell.angle_gamma   90.00
#
_symmetry.space_group_name_H-M   'P 1'
#
loop_
_entity.id
_entity.type
_entity.pdbx_description
1 polymer ?
#
loop_
_entity_poly.entity_id
_entity_poly.type
_entity_poly.pdbx_seq_one_letter_code
_entity_poly.pdbx_strand_id
1 'polypeptide(L)'
;MTQTTIPVIDNISILYSEPKLAGARARWARLVHDFEQLYGRVPDFIARSPGRVNLIGEHIDYAGFGVLPMAIEDDCLIAVAIDNTGSDSTVKISNTNSAKYPPLKFVPKSAAQGYVDIDPQAHVWTNYFAAGYRGVLEDLQIEKPKGMLCLMSGTVPAGAGLSSSSAFVCCSVNATLKAQESLLPTGKTPTAHELAIISIRSERYVGTMGGGMDQACSILAKPNSACFIEFHPVLKVTPVAFPTTIPPIAFVIADTLVTSDKAVTDPVRYNLRVVETRGAARILAMALGIPIPESGKLHLKQVLDAHFDKIGYTPAAGKTEAEIDIEKLTEMVQVVERVFGTEEIKDGVTFEKLCELSQLSEAEFTRLYIHQPIRAERFHLYRRAKHVFGEEKRVVEFRDTCEKAEAKKQTAETVFSLLGGLMDASQESCHELFDCSCDQLEELTKLARQSGAYGSRLTGAGWGGASVSLVPEDKVPAFIATLRKEYYNKHHPELSEKELENVIFASAPSSGAATFVGRDPIAVEMVITHIVNHINTTIDKKVDVVVGLDARGFLFGPLIAMRLGAAFAPVRKAGKLPGATIQVAYVKEYGVDKFEMQADSIKPGQNVIVIDDLIATGGSAAGAQELIKKLQGNVLEFIFLIELEFLKGKDVLQAPVYSMIKA
;
A
#
# COMPACT_ATOMS: atom_id res chain seq x y z
N MET A 1 -3.55 -19.55 6.89
CA MET A 1 -3.14 -18.12 6.95
C MET A 1 -4.06 -17.42 7.94
N THR A 2 -3.53 -16.82 8.99
CA THR A 2 -4.32 -15.92 9.83
C THR A 2 -4.75 -14.75 8.97
N GLN A 3 -6.03 -14.69 8.64
CA GLN A 3 -6.62 -13.67 7.80
C GLN A 3 -6.63 -12.33 8.54
N THR A 4 -5.55 -11.55 8.38
CA THR A 4 -5.41 -10.23 9.01
C THR A 4 -6.03 -9.15 8.12
N THR A 5 -6.70 -8.18 8.74
CA THR A 5 -7.13 -6.93 8.09
C THR A 5 -5.92 -6.06 7.74
N ILE A 6 -6.12 -4.96 6.99
CA ILE A 6 -5.09 -3.94 6.83
C ILE A 6 -4.62 -3.44 8.22
N PRO A 7 -3.32 -3.34 8.48
CA PRO A 7 -2.81 -2.86 9.75
C PRO A 7 -3.18 -1.39 9.97
N VAL A 8 -3.70 -1.09 11.16
CA VAL A 8 -3.82 0.28 11.66
C VAL A 8 -2.56 0.59 12.47
N ILE A 9 -1.91 1.69 12.12
CA ILE A 9 -0.58 2.05 12.64
C ILE A 9 -0.64 3.46 13.23
N ASP A 10 0.26 3.74 14.16
CA ASP A 10 0.43 5.03 14.84
C ASP A 10 1.85 5.60 14.70
N ASN A 11 2.77 4.83 14.12
CA ASN A 11 4.14 5.23 13.85
C ASN A 11 4.55 4.84 12.42
N ILE A 12 4.96 5.83 11.63
CA ILE A 12 5.36 5.63 10.23
C ILE A 12 6.77 5.05 10.06
N SER A 13 7.59 4.95 11.13
CA SER A 13 8.93 4.35 11.05
C SER A 13 8.91 2.85 10.72
N ILE A 14 7.75 2.21 10.78
CA ILE A 14 7.57 0.82 10.34
C ILE A 14 7.36 0.70 8.83
N LEU A 15 7.10 1.81 8.13
CA LEU A 15 6.83 1.85 6.69
C LEU A 15 8.08 2.22 5.87
N TYR A 16 8.99 2.98 6.47
CA TYR A 16 10.16 3.58 5.80
C TYR A 16 11.44 3.22 6.53
N SER A 17 12.49 2.94 5.77
CA SER A 17 13.86 2.79 6.24
C SER A 17 14.42 4.09 6.80
N GLU A 18 15.44 4.00 7.65
CA GLU A 18 16.11 5.17 8.24
C GLU A 18 16.53 6.23 7.20
N PRO A 19 17.12 5.87 6.04
CA PRO A 19 17.47 6.86 5.01
C PRO A 19 16.27 7.66 4.46
N LYS A 20 15.08 7.06 4.36
CA LYS A 20 13.87 7.73 3.82
C LYS A 20 12.97 8.34 4.89
N LEU A 21 13.12 7.94 6.15
CA LEU A 21 12.20 8.30 7.23
C LEU A 21 12.09 9.80 7.46
N ALA A 22 13.20 10.55 7.39
CA ALA A 22 13.19 12.00 7.58
C ALA A 22 12.35 12.72 6.50
N GLY A 23 12.57 12.37 5.23
CA GLY A 23 11.79 12.90 4.10
C GLY A 23 10.32 12.51 4.17
N ALA A 24 10.03 11.26 4.58
CA ALA A 24 8.67 10.79 4.81
C ALA A 24 7.97 11.61 5.91
N ARG A 25 8.60 11.82 7.08
CA ARG A 25 8.03 12.65 8.16
C ARG A 25 7.65 14.06 7.66
N ALA A 26 8.54 14.69 6.89
CA ALA A 26 8.28 16.01 6.31
C ALA A 26 7.09 15.99 5.32
N ARG A 27 6.99 14.96 4.47
CA ARG A 27 5.87 14.79 3.53
C ARG A 27 4.55 14.56 4.25
N TRP A 28 4.53 13.70 5.26
CA TRP A 28 3.33 13.41 6.05
C TRP A 28 2.83 14.65 6.81
N ALA A 29 3.73 15.41 7.44
CA ALA A 29 3.39 16.66 8.11
C ALA A 29 2.84 17.70 7.11
N ARG A 30 3.47 17.84 5.94
CA ARG A 30 2.99 18.72 4.87
C ARG A 30 1.61 18.30 4.36
N LEU A 31 1.37 17.01 4.17
CA LEU A 31 0.07 16.50 3.73
C LEU A 31 -1.06 16.86 4.71
N VAL A 32 -0.81 16.74 6.02
CA VAL A 32 -1.77 17.15 7.06
C VAL A 32 -2.02 18.66 7.02
N HIS A 33 -0.95 19.45 6.92
CA HIS A 33 -1.03 20.91 6.81
C HIS A 33 -1.83 21.35 5.57
N ASP A 34 -1.49 20.82 4.39
CA ASP A 34 -2.16 21.14 3.12
C ASP A 34 -3.64 20.71 3.16
N PHE A 35 -3.95 19.59 3.82
CA PHE A 35 -5.32 19.13 4.04
C PHE A 35 -6.10 20.12 4.90
N GLU A 36 -5.51 20.58 6.01
CA GLU A 36 -6.14 21.55 6.90
C GLU A 36 -6.35 22.90 6.22
N GLN A 37 -5.38 23.38 5.43
CA GLN A 37 -5.55 24.60 4.62
C GLN A 37 -6.67 24.47 3.58
N LEU A 38 -6.81 23.29 2.97
CA LEU A 38 -7.80 23.04 1.93
C LEU A 38 -9.23 22.87 2.47
N TYR A 39 -9.38 22.27 3.66
CA TYR A 39 -10.68 21.85 4.19
C TYR A 39 -11.07 22.50 5.53
N GLY A 40 -10.19 23.27 6.16
CA GLY A 40 -10.43 23.92 7.46
C GLY A 40 -10.50 22.96 8.65
N ARG A 41 -10.03 21.72 8.49
CA ARG A 41 -9.95 20.71 9.54
C ARG A 41 -8.85 19.70 9.24
N VAL A 42 -8.31 19.07 10.27
CA VAL A 42 -7.34 17.98 10.13
C VAL A 42 -7.99 16.69 9.58
N PRO A 43 -7.22 15.82 8.91
CA PRO A 43 -7.72 14.51 8.48
C PRO A 43 -7.96 13.59 9.68
N ASP A 44 -9.00 12.75 9.59
CA ASP A 44 -9.32 11.74 10.60
C ASP A 44 -8.34 10.54 10.56
N PHE A 45 -7.81 10.23 9.37
CA PHE A 45 -6.79 9.21 9.14
C PHE A 45 -6.05 9.43 7.81
N ILE A 46 -4.97 8.68 7.59
CA ILE A 46 -4.25 8.64 6.31
C ILE A 46 -4.14 7.17 5.85
N ALA A 47 -4.69 6.87 4.68
CA ALA A 47 -4.48 5.58 4.02
C ALA A 47 -3.17 5.60 3.23
N ARG A 48 -2.42 4.50 3.25
CA ARG A 48 -1.16 4.33 2.53
C ARG A 48 -1.19 3.04 1.72
N SER A 49 -0.66 3.08 0.49
CA SER A 49 -0.36 1.88 -0.30
C SER A 49 0.91 2.09 -1.15
N PRO A 50 1.88 1.16 -1.11
CA PRO A 50 3.15 1.27 -1.83
C PRO A 50 3.02 0.96 -3.32
N GLY A 51 3.97 1.48 -4.11
CA GLY A 51 4.30 0.89 -5.41
C GLY A 51 4.99 -0.47 -5.25
N ARG A 52 5.44 -1.05 -6.35
CA ARG A 52 6.16 -2.33 -6.33
C ARG A 52 7.17 -2.45 -7.45
N VAL A 53 8.19 -3.26 -7.22
CA VAL A 53 9.17 -3.67 -8.23
C VAL A 53 9.14 -5.19 -8.37
N ASN A 54 9.18 -5.71 -9.60
CA ASN A 54 9.23 -7.15 -9.84
C ASN A 54 10.70 -7.59 -9.82
N LEU A 55 11.09 -8.42 -8.85
CA LEU A 55 12.50 -8.80 -8.71
C LEU A 55 12.88 -9.88 -9.71
N ILE A 56 11.97 -10.82 -9.98
CA ILE A 56 12.14 -11.90 -10.96
C ILE A 56 10.77 -12.51 -11.27
N GLY A 57 10.59 -13.06 -12.48
CA GLY A 57 9.30 -13.57 -12.93
C GLY A 57 8.59 -12.64 -13.91
N GLU A 58 9.26 -12.14 -14.94
CA GLU A 58 8.59 -11.30 -15.94
C GLU A 58 7.78 -12.12 -16.93
N HIS A 59 6.63 -11.62 -17.36
CA HIS A 59 5.84 -12.21 -18.45
C HIS A 59 5.40 -13.67 -18.25
N ILE A 60 5.33 -14.14 -17.00
CA ILE A 60 4.86 -15.49 -16.64
C ILE A 60 3.54 -15.50 -15.85
N ASP A 61 3.10 -14.34 -15.34
CA ASP A 61 1.87 -14.16 -14.58
C ASP A 61 0.62 -14.57 -15.39
N TYR A 62 0.49 -14.08 -16.63
CA TYR A 62 -0.61 -14.47 -17.53
C TYR A 62 -0.46 -15.89 -18.10
N ALA A 63 0.70 -16.53 -17.91
CA ALA A 63 0.93 -17.95 -18.16
C ALA A 63 0.58 -18.84 -16.94
N GLY A 64 0.13 -18.21 -15.85
CA GLY A 64 -0.37 -18.83 -14.63
C GLY A 64 0.71 -19.23 -13.62
N PHE A 65 1.94 -18.78 -13.82
CA PHE A 65 3.09 -19.05 -12.94
C PHE A 65 3.24 -18.00 -11.85
N GLY A 66 4.03 -18.34 -10.81
CA GLY A 66 4.29 -17.44 -9.70
C GLY A 66 5.23 -16.30 -10.08
N VAL A 67 5.13 -15.17 -9.39
CA VAL A 67 6.06 -14.04 -9.55
C VAL A 67 6.59 -13.60 -8.20
N LEU A 68 7.73 -12.89 -8.19
CA LEU A 68 8.41 -12.50 -6.96
C LEU A 68 8.69 -10.99 -6.87
N PRO A 69 7.66 -10.12 -6.83
CA PRO A 69 7.85 -8.70 -6.58
C PRO A 69 8.13 -8.38 -5.11
N MET A 70 8.52 -7.14 -4.83
CA MET A 70 8.47 -6.57 -3.49
C MET A 70 7.82 -5.18 -3.52
N ALA A 71 7.21 -4.79 -2.41
CA ALA A 71 6.74 -3.42 -2.24
C ALA A 71 7.95 -2.49 -2.06
N ILE A 72 7.91 -1.33 -2.72
CA ILE A 72 8.89 -0.27 -2.53
C ILE A 72 8.40 0.70 -1.45
N GLU A 73 9.29 1.54 -0.96
CA GLU A 73 8.97 2.54 0.07
C GLU A 73 8.15 3.70 -0.50
N ASP A 74 8.34 4.00 -1.79
CA ASP A 74 7.55 4.97 -2.52
C ASP A 74 6.09 4.54 -2.63
N ASP A 75 5.18 5.47 -2.36
CA ASP A 75 3.80 5.13 -2.07
C ASP A 75 2.79 6.22 -2.41
N CYS A 76 1.52 5.86 -2.35
CA CYS A 76 0.38 6.76 -2.39
C CYS A 76 -0.17 6.95 -0.98
N LEU A 77 -0.40 8.20 -0.60
CA LEU A 77 -1.03 8.61 0.65
C LEU A 77 -2.33 9.34 0.35
N ILE A 78 -3.44 8.92 0.97
CA ILE A 78 -4.70 9.64 0.93
C ILE A 78 -5.06 10.05 2.36
N ALA A 79 -4.93 11.33 2.67
CA ALA A 79 -5.46 11.93 3.89
C ALA A 79 -6.98 12.08 3.75
N VAL A 80 -7.74 11.63 4.75
CA VAL A 80 -9.21 11.57 4.68
C VAL A 80 -9.82 12.19 5.92
N ALA A 81 -10.82 13.05 5.73
CA ALA A 81 -11.82 13.37 6.76
C ALA A 81 -13.19 12.86 6.32
N ILE A 82 -13.91 12.22 7.24
CA ILE A 82 -15.28 11.77 7.04
C ILE A 82 -16.18 13.00 7.18
N ASP A 83 -16.97 13.24 6.14
CA ASP A 83 -17.87 14.39 6.06
C ASP A 83 -19.33 13.92 6.16
N ASN A 84 -19.93 14.15 7.33
CA ASN A 84 -21.34 13.87 7.62
C ASN A 84 -22.13 15.16 7.86
N THR A 85 -21.64 16.32 7.40
CA THR A 85 -22.18 17.63 7.79
C THR A 85 -23.40 18.09 6.98
N GLY A 86 -23.74 17.40 5.88
CA GLY A 86 -24.88 17.73 5.00
C GLY A 86 -25.95 16.64 4.90
N SER A 87 -27.11 16.98 4.31
CA SER A 87 -28.19 16.03 4.00
C SER A 87 -27.81 15.00 2.93
N ASP A 88 -26.87 15.36 2.03
CA ASP A 88 -26.30 14.49 1.01
C ASP A 88 -24.81 14.30 1.24
N SER A 89 -24.37 13.05 1.42
CA SER A 89 -22.95 12.67 1.48
C SER A 89 -22.23 13.17 0.23
N THR A 90 -21.19 13.98 0.38
CA THR A 90 -20.36 14.42 -0.76
C THR A 90 -18.97 13.81 -0.67
N VAL A 91 -18.43 13.38 -1.81
CA VAL A 91 -17.05 12.90 -1.91
C VAL A 91 -16.25 13.90 -2.75
N LYS A 92 -15.08 14.31 -2.23
CA LYS A 92 -14.14 15.19 -2.92
C LYS A 92 -12.74 14.63 -2.79
N ILE A 93 -12.07 14.43 -3.92
CA ILE A 93 -10.65 14.04 -4.00
C ILE A 93 -9.86 15.14 -4.68
N SER A 94 -8.86 15.65 -3.97
CA SER A 94 -7.89 16.64 -4.43
C SER A 94 -6.48 16.04 -4.45
N ASN A 95 -5.53 16.70 -5.11
CA ASN A 95 -4.13 16.29 -5.15
C ASN A 95 -3.23 17.41 -4.61
N THR A 96 -2.12 17.07 -3.93
CA THR A 96 -1.12 18.05 -3.49
C THR A 96 -0.47 18.80 -4.67
N ASN A 97 -0.50 18.23 -5.88
CA ASN A 97 -0.15 18.92 -7.12
C ASN A 97 -1.41 19.23 -7.94
N SER A 98 -2.19 20.22 -7.49
CA SER A 98 -3.46 20.62 -8.10
C SER A 98 -3.31 21.18 -9.53
N ALA A 99 -2.15 21.75 -9.86
CA ALA A 99 -1.86 22.26 -11.20
C ALA A 99 -1.79 21.14 -12.25
N LYS A 100 -1.23 19.99 -11.88
CA LYS A 100 -1.14 18.81 -12.76
C LYS A 100 -2.37 17.90 -12.67
N TYR A 101 -2.98 17.81 -11.49
CA TYR A 101 -4.04 16.86 -11.18
C TYR A 101 -5.30 17.57 -10.65
N PRO A 102 -6.25 17.93 -11.52
CA PRO A 102 -7.46 18.65 -11.12
C PRO A 102 -8.36 17.79 -10.22
N PRO A 103 -9.10 18.40 -9.26
CA PRO A 103 -9.90 17.67 -8.30
C PRO A 103 -11.19 17.09 -8.90
N LEU A 104 -11.74 16.05 -8.27
CA LEU A 104 -13.08 15.52 -8.55
C LEU A 104 -13.96 15.71 -7.31
N LYS A 105 -15.20 16.17 -7.52
CA LYS A 105 -16.25 16.27 -6.51
C LYS A 105 -17.52 15.63 -7.06
N PHE A 106 -18.15 14.75 -6.29
CA PHE A 106 -19.41 14.10 -6.67
C PHE A 106 -20.27 13.77 -5.45
N VAL A 107 -21.56 13.58 -5.69
CA VAL A 107 -22.49 12.97 -4.73
C VAL A 107 -22.61 11.49 -5.10
N PRO A 108 -22.39 10.54 -4.17
CA PRO A 108 -22.52 9.12 -4.46
C PRO A 108 -23.94 8.77 -4.93
N LYS A 109 -24.03 8.05 -6.04
CA LYS A 109 -25.28 7.51 -6.57
C LYS A 109 -25.69 6.24 -5.80
N SER A 110 -26.89 5.74 -6.08
CA SER A 110 -27.34 4.45 -5.55
C SER A 110 -26.50 3.28 -6.10
N ALA A 111 -26.58 2.13 -5.42
CA ALA A 111 -25.95 0.88 -5.87
C ALA A 111 -26.35 0.49 -7.29
N ALA A 112 -27.64 0.66 -7.65
CA ALA A 112 -28.17 0.39 -8.98
C ALA A 112 -27.57 1.28 -10.08
N GLN A 113 -26.98 2.41 -9.71
CA GLN A 113 -26.37 3.39 -10.60
C GLN A 113 -24.82 3.36 -10.55
N GLY A 114 -24.23 2.39 -9.84
CA GLY A 114 -22.78 2.19 -9.79
C GLY A 114 -22.00 3.19 -8.93
N TYR A 115 -22.67 3.96 -8.05
CA TYR A 115 -22.11 4.94 -7.10
C TYR A 115 -21.38 6.15 -7.69
N VAL A 116 -20.51 5.97 -8.69
CA VAL A 116 -19.71 7.00 -9.34
C VAL A 116 -19.47 6.60 -10.81
N ASP A 117 -19.59 7.56 -11.71
CA ASP A 117 -19.32 7.32 -13.13
C ASP A 117 -17.80 7.22 -13.36
N ILE A 118 -17.41 6.27 -14.17
CA ILE A 118 -16.02 6.06 -14.59
C ILE A 118 -16.04 5.96 -16.11
N ASP A 119 -15.41 6.91 -16.78
CA ASP A 119 -15.16 6.84 -18.22
C ASP A 119 -13.76 6.28 -18.45
N PRO A 120 -13.60 4.99 -18.85
CA PRO A 120 -12.30 4.40 -19.08
C PRO A 120 -11.53 5.03 -20.25
N GLN A 121 -12.20 5.79 -21.13
CA GLN A 121 -11.58 6.45 -22.29
C GLN A 121 -11.03 7.84 -21.96
N ALA A 122 -11.50 8.48 -20.88
CA ALA A 122 -11.08 9.83 -20.52
C ALA A 122 -9.64 9.93 -19.97
N HIS A 123 -9.02 8.79 -19.61
CA HIS A 123 -7.65 8.71 -19.07
C HIS A 123 -7.32 9.73 -17.95
N VAL A 124 -8.29 10.07 -17.09
CA VAL A 124 -8.11 11.01 -15.98
C VAL A 124 -7.66 10.31 -14.70
N TRP A 125 -6.79 10.96 -13.92
CA TRP A 125 -6.23 10.37 -12.69
C TRP A 125 -7.29 10.02 -11.64
N THR A 126 -8.40 10.77 -11.59
CA THR A 126 -9.49 10.54 -10.62
C THR A 126 -10.25 9.25 -10.87
N ASN A 127 -10.14 8.64 -12.06
CA ASN A 127 -10.73 7.35 -12.35
C ASN A 127 -10.18 6.24 -11.44
N TYR A 128 -8.90 6.30 -11.06
CA TYR A 128 -8.30 5.32 -10.14
C TYR A 128 -8.88 5.43 -8.73
N PHE A 129 -9.18 6.65 -8.27
CA PHE A 129 -9.90 6.87 -7.01
C PHE A 129 -11.34 6.37 -7.10
N ALA A 130 -12.06 6.77 -8.14
CA ALA A 130 -13.45 6.37 -8.38
C ALA A 130 -13.58 4.84 -8.49
N ALA A 131 -12.64 4.17 -9.14
CA ALA A 131 -12.55 2.72 -9.24
C ALA A 131 -12.42 2.05 -7.87
N GLY A 132 -11.46 2.49 -7.05
CA GLY A 132 -11.28 1.97 -5.69
C GLY A 132 -12.50 2.22 -4.81
N TYR A 133 -13.09 3.42 -4.90
CA TYR A 133 -14.30 3.80 -4.18
C TYR A 133 -15.48 2.91 -4.55
N ARG A 134 -15.80 2.82 -5.85
CA ARG A 134 -16.90 2.01 -6.38
C ARG A 134 -16.75 0.54 -6.01
N GLY A 135 -15.57 -0.03 -6.20
CA GLY A 135 -15.38 -1.46 -5.98
C GLY A 135 -15.52 -1.90 -4.52
N VAL A 136 -15.21 -1.03 -3.55
CA VAL A 136 -15.48 -1.30 -2.12
C VAL A 136 -16.97 -1.26 -1.83
N LEU A 137 -17.68 -0.23 -2.31
CA LEU A 137 -19.11 -0.08 -2.03
C LEU A 137 -19.94 -1.21 -2.64
N GLU A 138 -19.60 -1.63 -3.87
CA GLU A 138 -20.29 -2.74 -4.55
C GLU A 138 -20.09 -4.07 -3.82
N ASP A 139 -18.85 -4.42 -3.45
CA ASP A 139 -18.59 -5.72 -2.81
C ASP A 139 -19.09 -5.82 -1.39
N LEU A 140 -19.02 -4.71 -0.66
CA LEU A 140 -19.51 -4.64 0.71
C LEU A 140 -20.99 -4.25 0.78
N GLN A 141 -21.65 -4.06 -0.36
CA GLN A 141 -23.07 -3.75 -0.51
C GLN A 141 -23.50 -2.54 0.34
N ILE A 142 -22.69 -1.47 0.35
CA ILE A 142 -22.96 -0.27 1.14
C ILE A 142 -23.98 0.59 0.41
N GLU A 143 -25.20 0.71 0.94
CA GLU A 143 -26.28 1.47 0.26
C GLU A 143 -26.15 2.99 0.42
N LYS A 144 -25.79 3.45 1.62
CA LYS A 144 -25.71 4.88 1.98
C LYS A 144 -24.31 5.22 2.46
N PRO A 145 -23.35 5.40 1.54
CA PRO A 145 -21.98 5.73 1.92
C PRO A 145 -21.90 7.12 2.57
N LYS A 146 -20.98 7.28 3.51
CA LYS A 146 -20.62 8.57 4.11
C LYS A 146 -19.84 9.44 3.13
N GLY A 147 -19.90 10.75 3.32
CA GLY A 147 -19.07 11.70 2.60
C GLY A 147 -17.59 11.60 3.00
N MET A 148 -16.72 12.01 2.08
CA MET A 148 -15.26 11.93 2.25
C MET A 148 -14.58 13.15 1.63
N LEU A 149 -13.79 13.87 2.42
CA LEU A 149 -12.84 14.87 1.95
C LEU A 149 -11.46 14.22 1.89
N CYS A 150 -10.86 14.17 0.71
CA CYS A 150 -9.64 13.42 0.45
C CYS A 150 -8.55 14.31 -0.18
N LEU A 151 -7.32 14.20 0.29
CA LEU A 151 -6.14 14.79 -0.34
C LEU A 151 -5.09 13.71 -0.63
N MET A 152 -4.74 13.56 -1.90
CA MET A 152 -3.75 12.59 -2.39
C MET A 152 -2.36 13.22 -2.52
N SER A 153 -1.35 12.54 -1.97
CA SER A 153 0.08 12.76 -2.25
C SER A 153 0.74 11.45 -2.68
N GLY A 154 1.45 11.43 -3.82
CA GLY A 154 2.13 10.23 -4.33
C GLY A 154 3.62 10.46 -4.62
N THR A 155 4.48 9.50 -4.30
CA THR A 155 5.90 9.51 -4.73
C THR A 155 6.26 8.41 -5.72
N VAL A 156 5.40 7.40 -5.92
CA VAL A 156 5.67 6.35 -6.92
C VAL A 156 5.81 6.98 -8.31
N PRO A 157 6.98 6.84 -8.98
CA PRO A 157 7.18 7.39 -10.31
C PRO A 157 6.13 6.89 -11.30
N ALA A 158 5.48 7.81 -12.01
CA ALA A 158 4.48 7.47 -13.02
C ALA A 158 5.16 7.01 -14.31
N GLY A 159 4.66 5.92 -14.91
CA GLY A 159 5.19 5.41 -16.18
C GLY A 159 6.45 4.53 -16.06
N ALA A 160 7.13 4.52 -14.91
CA ALA A 160 8.38 3.78 -14.68
C ALA A 160 8.21 2.25 -14.48
N GLY A 161 7.02 1.70 -14.72
CA GLY A 161 6.76 0.28 -14.46
C GLY A 161 6.68 -0.11 -12.98
N LEU A 162 6.52 0.85 -12.06
CA LEU A 162 6.48 0.64 -10.59
C LEU A 162 5.06 0.62 -9.98
N SER A 163 4.04 0.50 -10.83
CA SER A 163 2.63 0.36 -10.45
C SER A 163 2.04 1.52 -9.65
N SER A 164 2.35 2.76 -10.05
CA SER A 164 1.72 3.94 -9.44
C SER A 164 0.19 3.95 -9.56
N SER A 165 -0.36 3.44 -10.66
CA SER A 165 -1.82 3.31 -10.85
C SER A 165 -2.43 2.34 -9.85
N SER A 166 -1.88 1.14 -9.74
CA SER A 166 -2.38 0.09 -8.84
C SER A 166 -2.18 0.47 -7.38
N ALA A 167 -1.06 1.11 -7.03
CA ALA A 167 -0.85 1.67 -5.69
C ALA A 167 -1.93 2.70 -5.34
N PHE A 168 -2.31 3.56 -6.30
CA PHE A 168 -3.37 4.54 -6.06
C PHE A 168 -4.76 3.90 -5.94
N VAL A 169 -5.08 2.88 -6.75
CA VAL A 169 -6.32 2.10 -6.59
C VAL A 169 -6.37 1.40 -5.24
N CYS A 170 -5.28 0.74 -4.83
CA CYS A 170 -5.18 0.06 -3.53
C CYS A 170 -5.32 1.05 -2.37
N CYS A 171 -4.68 2.21 -2.47
CA CYS A 171 -4.81 3.27 -1.48
C CYS A 171 -6.25 3.80 -1.42
N SER A 172 -6.92 3.93 -2.56
CA SER A 172 -8.32 4.36 -2.65
C SER A 172 -9.30 3.32 -2.08
N VAL A 173 -9.03 2.02 -2.30
CA VAL A 173 -9.75 0.91 -1.66
C VAL A 173 -9.58 0.96 -0.14
N ASN A 174 -8.35 1.11 0.35
CA ASN A 174 -8.09 1.21 1.79
C ASN A 174 -8.76 2.46 2.41
N ALA A 175 -8.64 3.62 1.75
CA ALA A 175 -9.27 4.87 2.19
C ALA A 175 -10.80 4.76 2.27
N THR A 176 -11.43 4.17 1.25
CA THR A 176 -12.88 3.97 1.20
C THR A 176 -13.32 2.98 2.26
N LEU A 177 -12.67 1.82 2.38
CA LEU A 177 -12.98 0.86 3.43
C LEU A 177 -12.93 1.53 4.80
N LYS A 178 -11.83 2.24 5.11
CA LYS A 178 -11.65 2.86 6.42
C LYS A 178 -12.72 3.92 6.73
N ALA A 179 -13.10 4.73 5.75
CA ALA A 179 -14.16 5.73 5.94
C ALA A 179 -15.54 5.10 6.17
N GLN A 180 -15.81 3.96 5.52
CA GLN A 180 -17.12 3.30 5.55
C GLN A 180 -17.21 2.15 6.55
N GLU A 181 -16.12 1.78 7.23
CA GLU A 181 -16.02 0.56 8.05
C GLU A 181 -17.11 0.48 9.13
N SER A 182 -17.55 1.61 9.67
CA SER A 182 -18.58 1.64 10.71
C SER A 182 -20.00 1.37 10.20
N LEU A 183 -20.19 1.30 8.87
CA LEU A 183 -21.44 0.88 8.25
C LEU A 183 -21.53 -0.64 8.09
N LEU A 184 -20.40 -1.34 8.26
CA LEU A 184 -20.36 -2.80 8.13
C LEU A 184 -20.90 -3.47 9.39
N PRO A 185 -21.57 -4.63 9.26
CA PRO A 185 -21.94 -5.43 10.42
C PRO A 185 -20.71 -5.84 11.23
N THR A 186 -20.86 -5.98 12.54
CA THR A 186 -19.76 -6.41 13.43
C THR A 186 -19.15 -7.73 12.93
N GLY A 187 -17.82 -7.76 12.80
CA GLY A 187 -17.09 -8.95 12.32
C GLY A 187 -17.12 -9.17 10.81
N LYS A 188 -17.65 -8.24 10.02
CA LYS A 188 -17.68 -8.30 8.54
C LYS A 188 -16.67 -7.38 7.86
N THR A 189 -15.62 -6.95 8.57
CA THR A 189 -14.52 -6.21 7.96
C THR A 189 -13.73 -7.16 7.06
N PRO A 190 -13.53 -6.82 5.77
CA PRO A 190 -12.77 -7.66 4.85
C PRO A 190 -11.30 -7.76 5.27
N THR A 191 -10.74 -8.93 5.00
CA THR A 191 -9.34 -9.27 5.20
C THR A 191 -8.47 -8.52 4.18
N ALA A 192 -7.17 -8.40 4.44
CA ALA A 192 -6.25 -7.80 3.47
C ALA A 192 -6.24 -8.57 2.13
N HIS A 193 -6.46 -9.89 2.17
CA HIS A 193 -6.51 -10.73 0.96
C HIS A 193 -7.76 -10.44 0.13
N GLU A 194 -8.92 -10.32 0.77
CA GLU A 194 -10.16 -9.90 0.10
C GLU A 194 -10.02 -8.48 -0.47
N LEU A 195 -9.33 -7.58 0.21
CA LEU A 195 -9.07 -6.23 -0.32
C LEU A 195 -8.14 -6.23 -1.52
N ALA A 196 -7.13 -7.11 -1.56
CA ALA A 196 -6.33 -7.29 -2.77
C ALA A 196 -7.21 -7.73 -3.95
N ILE A 197 -8.13 -8.67 -3.75
CA ILE A 197 -9.09 -9.11 -4.77
C ILE A 197 -10.02 -7.97 -5.21
N ILE A 198 -10.55 -7.20 -4.26
CA ILE A 198 -11.35 -5.99 -4.55
C ILE A 198 -10.53 -5.02 -5.40
N SER A 199 -9.28 -4.72 -5.02
CA SER A 199 -8.40 -3.82 -5.78
C SER A 199 -8.15 -4.32 -7.21
N ILE A 200 -7.92 -5.62 -7.41
CA ILE A 200 -7.74 -6.22 -8.74
C ILE A 200 -8.98 -6.01 -9.61
N ARG A 201 -10.18 -6.24 -9.06
CA ARG A 201 -11.42 -6.00 -9.81
C ARG A 201 -11.64 -4.51 -10.06
N SER A 202 -11.44 -3.67 -9.04
CA SER A 202 -11.63 -2.22 -9.12
C SER A 202 -10.84 -1.60 -10.25
N GLU A 203 -9.56 -1.96 -10.42
CA GLU A 203 -8.71 -1.38 -11.47
C GLU A 203 -9.19 -1.69 -12.89
N ARG A 204 -10.03 -2.72 -13.07
CA ARG A 204 -10.65 -3.01 -14.38
C ARG A 204 -11.66 -1.94 -14.80
N TYR A 205 -12.23 -1.20 -13.86
CA TYR A 205 -13.12 -0.08 -14.19
C TYR A 205 -12.40 1.04 -14.95
N VAL A 206 -11.08 1.17 -14.81
CA VAL A 206 -10.30 2.16 -15.56
C VAL A 206 -9.88 1.67 -16.95
N GLY A 207 -10.31 0.46 -17.35
CA GLY A 207 -10.02 -0.14 -18.66
C GLY A 207 -8.78 -1.03 -18.71
N THR A 208 -8.07 -1.24 -17.60
CA THR A 208 -6.89 -2.11 -17.55
C THR A 208 -7.28 -3.57 -17.27
N MET A 209 -6.63 -4.53 -17.94
CA MET A 209 -6.91 -5.96 -17.79
C MET A 209 -5.74 -6.74 -17.15
N GLY A 210 -5.08 -6.13 -16.14
CA GLY A 210 -3.93 -6.72 -15.46
C GLY A 210 -4.25 -8.01 -14.66
N GLY A 211 -3.22 -8.83 -14.42
CA GLY A 211 -3.35 -10.16 -13.79
C GLY A 211 -3.60 -10.15 -12.27
N GLY A 212 -2.94 -9.26 -11.52
CA GLY A 212 -3.16 -9.08 -10.08
C GLY A 212 -1.90 -8.91 -9.22
N MET A 213 -0.72 -9.02 -9.82
CA MET A 213 0.58 -8.90 -9.13
C MET A 213 0.68 -7.59 -8.33
N ASP A 214 0.36 -6.48 -8.98
CA ASP A 214 0.60 -5.15 -8.48
C ASP A 214 -0.20 -4.86 -7.21
N GLN A 215 -1.50 -5.18 -7.26
CA GLN A 215 -2.43 -4.97 -6.16
C GLN A 215 -2.17 -5.93 -5.01
N ALA A 216 -1.89 -7.21 -5.32
CA ALA A 216 -1.55 -8.20 -4.31
C ALA A 216 -0.27 -7.80 -3.56
N CYS A 217 0.79 -7.38 -4.27
CA CYS A 217 2.00 -6.87 -3.64
C CYS A 217 1.74 -5.59 -2.83
N SER A 218 0.99 -4.63 -3.39
CA SER A 218 0.70 -3.35 -2.74
C SER A 218 -0.08 -3.53 -1.42
N ILE A 219 -0.99 -4.49 -1.36
CA ILE A 219 -1.81 -4.75 -0.17
C ILE A 219 -1.11 -5.70 0.82
N LEU A 220 -0.51 -6.80 0.35
CA LEU A 220 -0.14 -7.95 1.19
C LEU A 220 1.34 -8.02 1.56
N ALA A 221 2.20 -7.14 1.02
CA ALA A 221 3.62 -7.17 1.31
C ALA A 221 3.94 -7.08 2.81
N LYS A 222 5.06 -7.72 3.18
CA LYS A 222 5.61 -7.68 4.53
C LYS A 222 6.98 -7.00 4.50
N PRO A 223 7.34 -6.22 5.54
CA PRO A 223 8.68 -5.65 5.64
C PRO A 223 9.78 -6.70 5.44
N ASN A 224 10.90 -6.31 4.84
CA ASN A 224 12.09 -7.14 4.65
C ASN A 224 11.83 -8.47 3.89
N SER A 225 10.77 -8.52 3.08
CA SER A 225 10.39 -9.71 2.32
C SER A 225 9.99 -9.37 0.90
N ALA A 226 10.27 -10.27 -0.04
CA ALA A 226 9.57 -10.32 -1.31
C ALA A 226 8.19 -10.99 -1.13
N CYS A 227 7.32 -10.84 -2.12
CA CYS A 227 6.00 -11.43 -2.19
C CYS A 227 6.02 -12.52 -3.26
N PHE A 228 6.03 -13.79 -2.88
CA PHE A 228 5.77 -14.86 -3.84
C PHE A 228 4.27 -14.92 -4.10
N ILE A 229 3.86 -14.50 -5.29
CA ILE A 229 2.46 -14.35 -5.69
C ILE A 229 2.12 -15.43 -6.70
N GLU A 230 1.18 -16.30 -6.33
CA GLU A 230 0.63 -17.35 -7.17
C GLU A 230 -0.78 -16.95 -7.61
N PHE A 231 -1.13 -17.14 -8.88
CA PHE A 231 -2.44 -16.73 -9.43
C PHE A 231 -3.41 -17.90 -9.66
N HIS A 232 -2.88 -19.11 -9.79
CA HIS A 232 -3.64 -20.31 -10.13
C HIS A 232 -3.36 -21.42 -9.09
N PRO A 233 -4.39 -22.15 -8.61
CA PRO A 233 -5.82 -22.02 -8.94
C PRO A 233 -6.51 -20.83 -8.26
N VAL A 234 -5.89 -20.28 -7.22
CA VAL A 234 -6.38 -19.12 -6.46
C VAL A 234 -5.23 -18.16 -6.18
N LEU A 235 -5.54 -16.88 -5.99
CA LEU A 235 -4.54 -15.90 -5.57
C LEU A 235 -3.97 -16.29 -4.20
N LYS A 236 -2.67 -16.53 -4.12
CA LYS A 236 -1.95 -16.79 -2.87
C LYS A 236 -0.70 -15.93 -2.82
N VAL A 237 -0.46 -15.30 -1.68
CA VAL A 237 0.74 -14.49 -1.44
C VAL A 237 1.48 -15.05 -0.24
N THR A 238 2.73 -15.44 -0.46
CA THR A 238 3.62 -15.98 0.56
C THR A 238 4.81 -15.04 0.72
N PRO A 239 5.08 -14.49 1.91
CA PRO A 239 6.26 -13.65 2.12
C PRO A 239 7.53 -14.51 2.03
N VAL A 240 8.52 -14.03 1.26
CA VAL A 240 9.85 -14.64 1.14
C VAL A 240 10.85 -13.67 1.77
N ALA A 241 11.27 -13.96 3.00
CA ALA A 241 12.22 -13.13 3.72
C ALA A 241 13.58 -13.12 3.00
N PHE A 242 14.21 -11.96 2.91
CA PHE A 242 15.58 -11.89 2.41
C PHE A 242 16.57 -12.44 3.43
N PRO A 243 17.66 -13.10 3.00
CA PRO A 243 18.72 -13.51 3.90
C PRO A 243 19.34 -12.31 4.62
N THR A 244 19.63 -12.48 5.91
CA THR A 244 20.38 -11.47 6.67
C THR A 244 21.84 -11.48 6.21
N THR A 245 22.30 -10.37 5.64
CA THR A 245 23.64 -10.20 5.09
C THR A 245 24.32 -8.96 5.70
N ILE A 246 25.65 -8.95 5.71
CA ILE A 246 26.46 -7.78 6.08
C ILE A 246 27.45 -7.55 4.94
N PRO A 247 27.37 -6.40 4.24
CA PRO A 247 26.32 -5.36 4.31
C PRO A 247 24.92 -5.87 3.87
N PRO A 248 23.82 -5.23 4.30
CA PRO A 248 22.46 -5.62 3.92
C PRO A 248 22.20 -5.55 2.40
N ILE A 249 21.21 -6.33 1.96
CA ILE A 249 20.70 -6.30 0.59
C ILE A 249 19.92 -5.00 0.36
N ALA A 250 20.26 -4.28 -0.71
CA ALA A 250 19.48 -3.18 -1.24
C ALA A 250 19.15 -3.41 -2.72
N PHE A 251 18.02 -2.86 -3.15
CA PHE A 251 17.65 -2.83 -4.56
C PHE A 251 17.63 -1.38 -5.03
N VAL A 252 18.33 -1.11 -6.13
CA VAL A 252 18.33 0.19 -6.79
C VAL A 252 17.47 0.09 -8.04
N ILE A 253 16.48 0.96 -8.15
CA ILE A 253 15.63 1.10 -9.31
C ILE A 253 16.16 2.25 -10.16
N ALA A 254 16.30 2.02 -11.46
CA ALA A 254 16.75 3.03 -12.41
C ALA A 254 15.84 3.01 -13.66
N ASP A 255 15.09 4.09 -13.87
CA ASP A 255 14.22 4.31 -15.03
C ASP A 255 15.05 4.67 -16.26
N THR A 256 14.80 4.00 -17.39
CA THR A 256 15.45 4.32 -18.67
C THR A 256 14.96 5.62 -19.28
N LEU A 257 13.82 6.15 -18.81
CA LEU A 257 13.08 7.26 -19.40
C LEU A 257 12.51 6.97 -20.81
N VAL A 258 12.61 5.71 -21.25
CA VAL A 258 11.95 5.25 -22.47
C VAL A 258 10.55 4.77 -22.11
N THR A 259 9.55 5.48 -22.63
CA THR A 259 8.14 5.10 -22.43
C THR A 259 7.73 4.04 -23.46
N SER A 260 7.29 2.87 -22.99
CA SER A 260 6.56 1.93 -23.85
C SER A 260 5.08 2.31 -23.88
N ASP A 261 4.67 3.08 -24.90
CA ASP A 261 3.25 3.40 -25.10
C ASP A 261 2.47 2.14 -25.48
N LYS A 262 1.72 1.63 -24.50
CA LYS A 262 0.95 0.40 -24.60
C LYS A 262 -0.12 0.47 -25.70
N ALA A 263 -0.81 1.60 -25.85
CA ALA A 263 -1.87 1.74 -26.84
C ALA A 263 -1.36 1.58 -28.28
N VAL A 264 -0.14 2.05 -28.54
CA VAL A 264 0.48 2.02 -29.87
C VAL A 264 1.22 0.70 -30.12
N THR A 265 1.90 0.19 -29.09
CA THR A 265 2.89 -0.88 -29.25
C THR A 265 2.40 -2.26 -28.82
N ASP A 266 1.33 -2.37 -28.03
CA ASP A 266 0.81 -3.66 -27.56
C ASP A 266 0.50 -4.66 -28.69
N PRO A 267 -0.02 -4.26 -29.88
CA PRO A 267 -0.27 -5.21 -30.97
C PRO A 267 0.98 -5.96 -31.46
N VAL A 268 2.18 -5.39 -31.30
CA VAL A 268 3.46 -6.00 -31.70
C VAL A 268 4.32 -6.43 -30.50
N ARG A 269 3.94 -6.04 -29.28
CA ARG A 269 4.64 -6.31 -28.02
C ARG A 269 3.79 -7.17 -27.09
N TYR A 270 3.18 -6.58 -26.07
CA TYR A 270 2.54 -7.30 -24.97
C TYR A 270 1.45 -8.27 -25.43
N ASN A 271 0.49 -7.83 -26.26
CA ASN A 271 -0.61 -8.69 -26.70
C ASN A 271 -0.12 -9.84 -27.59
N LEU A 272 0.88 -9.57 -28.43
CA LEU A 272 1.51 -10.61 -29.25
C LEU A 272 2.13 -11.71 -28.38
N ARG A 273 2.85 -11.34 -27.31
CA ARG A 273 3.45 -12.31 -26.36
C ARG A 273 2.39 -13.17 -25.66
N VAL A 274 1.25 -12.58 -25.29
CA VAL A 274 0.13 -13.33 -24.72
C VAL A 274 -0.41 -14.35 -25.73
N VAL A 275 -0.59 -13.96 -26.99
CA VAL A 275 -1.06 -14.88 -28.05
C VAL A 275 -0.05 -15.99 -28.30
N GLU A 276 1.24 -15.68 -28.41
CA GLU A 276 2.31 -16.65 -28.61
C GLU A 276 2.36 -17.70 -27.48
N THR A 277 2.27 -17.26 -26.21
CA THR A 277 2.29 -18.18 -25.05
C THR A 277 1.02 -19.03 -24.95
N ARG A 278 -0.15 -18.50 -25.33
CA ARG A 278 -1.41 -19.27 -25.38
C ARG A 278 -1.42 -20.30 -26.50
N GLY A 279 -0.94 -19.92 -27.69
CA GLY A 279 -0.73 -20.84 -28.80
C GLY A 279 0.25 -21.96 -28.43
N ALA A 280 1.38 -21.60 -27.80
CA ALA A 280 2.37 -22.56 -27.33
C ALA A 280 1.79 -23.53 -26.29
N ALA A 281 0.99 -23.04 -25.33
CA ALA A 281 0.34 -23.89 -24.34
C ALA A 281 -0.58 -24.93 -24.99
N ARG A 282 -1.39 -24.51 -25.96
CA ARG A 282 -2.28 -25.43 -26.70
C ARG A 282 -1.49 -26.50 -27.45
N ILE A 283 -0.48 -26.10 -28.22
CA ILE A 283 0.30 -27.04 -29.03
C ILE A 283 1.09 -28.00 -28.14
N LEU A 284 1.64 -27.54 -27.02
CA LEU A 284 2.29 -28.41 -26.04
C LEU A 284 1.31 -29.41 -25.42
N ALA A 285 0.11 -28.98 -25.04
CA ALA A 285 -0.89 -29.91 -24.52
C ALA A 285 -1.21 -31.01 -25.54
N MET A 286 -1.36 -30.66 -26.82
CA MET A 286 -1.60 -31.65 -27.88
C MET A 286 -0.43 -32.60 -28.07
N ALA A 287 0.80 -32.07 -28.13
CA ALA A 287 2.01 -32.88 -28.28
C ALA A 287 2.21 -33.85 -27.10
N LEU A 288 1.81 -33.45 -25.90
CA LEU A 288 1.86 -34.27 -24.68
C LEU A 288 0.61 -35.14 -24.50
N GLY A 289 -0.40 -35.04 -25.37
CA GLY A 289 -1.68 -35.74 -25.26
C GLY A 289 -2.46 -35.37 -24.00
N ILE A 290 -2.39 -34.11 -23.57
CA ILE A 290 -3.15 -33.52 -22.48
C ILE A 290 -4.50 -33.04 -23.04
N PRO A 291 -5.63 -33.41 -22.43
CA PRO A 291 -6.94 -32.94 -22.86
C PRO A 291 -7.05 -31.41 -22.82
N ILE A 292 -7.57 -30.83 -23.89
CA ILE A 292 -7.89 -29.40 -23.94
C ILE A 292 -9.27 -29.20 -23.30
N PRO A 293 -9.44 -28.26 -22.35
CA PRO A 293 -10.73 -28.01 -21.72
C PRO A 293 -11.77 -27.52 -22.75
N GLU A 294 -13.06 -27.70 -22.46
CA GLU A 294 -14.16 -27.27 -23.33
C GLU A 294 -14.11 -25.78 -23.69
N SER A 295 -13.59 -24.95 -22.77
CA SER A 295 -13.36 -23.52 -23.03
C SER A 295 -12.40 -23.25 -24.20
N GLY A 296 -11.61 -24.26 -24.59
CA GLY A 296 -10.50 -24.16 -25.53
C GLY A 296 -9.29 -23.43 -24.97
N LYS A 297 -9.34 -22.88 -23.75
CA LYS A 297 -8.30 -22.01 -23.20
C LYS A 297 -7.53 -22.72 -22.09
N LEU A 298 -6.20 -22.72 -22.24
CA LEU A 298 -5.24 -23.20 -21.24
C LEU A 298 -4.02 -22.28 -21.20
N HIS A 299 -3.25 -22.35 -20.12
CA HIS A 299 -1.96 -21.67 -19.98
C HIS A 299 -0.83 -22.66 -19.68
N LEU A 300 0.43 -22.22 -19.79
CA LEU A 300 1.61 -23.08 -19.67
C LEU A 300 1.73 -23.76 -18.30
N LYS A 301 1.33 -23.10 -17.19
CA LYS A 301 1.25 -23.75 -15.87
C LYS A 301 0.29 -24.93 -15.84
N GLN A 302 -0.90 -24.83 -16.45
CA GLN A 302 -1.84 -25.95 -16.55
C GLN A 302 -1.28 -27.11 -17.38
N VAL A 303 -0.51 -26.81 -18.43
CA VAL A 303 0.18 -27.84 -19.22
C VAL A 303 1.20 -28.58 -18.37
N LEU A 304 2.01 -27.85 -17.57
CA LEU A 304 2.95 -28.45 -16.64
C LEU A 304 2.23 -29.36 -15.64
N ASP A 305 1.21 -28.84 -14.96
CA ASP A 305 0.49 -29.61 -13.93
C ASP A 305 -0.11 -30.89 -14.52
N ALA A 306 -0.83 -30.76 -15.64
CA ALA A 306 -1.47 -31.90 -16.30
C ALA A 306 -0.47 -32.91 -16.89
N HIS A 307 0.72 -32.46 -17.34
CA HIS A 307 1.78 -33.36 -17.81
C HIS A 307 2.27 -34.26 -16.67
N PHE A 308 2.60 -33.66 -15.53
CA PHE A 308 3.14 -34.39 -14.37
C PHE A 308 2.10 -35.29 -13.71
N ASP A 309 0.84 -34.88 -13.68
CA ASP A 309 -0.28 -35.73 -13.25
C ASP A 309 -0.45 -36.93 -14.19
N LYS A 310 -0.41 -36.72 -15.50
CA LYS A 310 -0.57 -37.77 -16.51
C LYS A 310 0.51 -38.84 -16.45
N ILE A 311 1.78 -38.44 -16.25
CA ILE A 311 2.90 -39.39 -16.15
C ILE A 311 3.02 -40.03 -14.76
N GLY A 312 2.17 -39.65 -13.80
CA GLY A 312 2.20 -40.17 -12.43
C GLY A 312 3.51 -39.84 -11.71
N TYR A 313 4.05 -38.64 -11.92
CA TYR A 313 5.34 -38.26 -11.36
C TYR A 313 5.34 -38.37 -9.83
N THR A 314 6.30 -39.12 -9.31
CA THR A 314 6.52 -39.27 -7.88
C THR A 314 7.93 -38.74 -7.56
N PRO A 315 8.06 -37.69 -6.74
CA PRO A 315 9.37 -37.16 -6.39
C PRO A 315 10.15 -38.15 -5.53
N ALA A 316 11.48 -38.13 -5.65
CA ALA A 316 12.34 -38.89 -4.75
C ALA A 316 12.14 -38.45 -3.30
N ALA A 317 12.23 -39.39 -2.35
CA ALA A 317 12.04 -39.10 -0.94
C ALA A 317 13.04 -38.03 -0.43
N GLY A 318 12.54 -37.08 0.36
CA GLY A 318 13.34 -36.04 1.00
C GLY A 318 13.54 -34.75 0.20
N LYS A 319 12.99 -34.65 -1.02
CA LYS A 319 13.03 -33.40 -1.80
C LYS A 319 12.12 -32.32 -1.22
N THR A 320 12.58 -31.07 -1.25
CA THR A 320 11.74 -29.91 -0.93
C THR A 320 10.78 -29.58 -2.07
N GLU A 321 9.72 -28.82 -1.78
CA GLU A 321 8.78 -28.34 -2.81
C GLU A 321 9.50 -27.59 -3.95
N ALA A 322 10.44 -26.70 -3.60
CA ALA A 322 11.26 -25.99 -4.59
C ALA A 322 12.12 -26.92 -5.46
N GLU A 323 12.72 -27.97 -4.89
CA GLU A 323 13.52 -28.94 -5.65
C GLU A 323 12.66 -29.72 -6.64
N ILE A 324 11.43 -30.07 -6.24
CA ILE A 324 10.45 -30.74 -7.11
C ILE A 324 10.05 -29.81 -8.26
N ASP A 325 9.73 -28.55 -7.96
CA ASP A 325 9.35 -27.56 -8.97
C ASP A 325 10.48 -27.32 -9.97
N ILE A 326 11.73 -27.17 -9.51
CA ILE A 326 12.92 -27.00 -10.35
C ILE A 326 13.11 -28.18 -11.30
N GLU A 327 12.92 -29.42 -10.83
CA GLU A 327 12.99 -30.61 -11.67
C GLU A 327 11.90 -30.62 -12.75
N LYS A 328 10.65 -30.35 -12.35
CA LYS A 328 9.52 -30.30 -13.27
C LYS A 328 9.73 -29.25 -14.35
N LEU A 329 10.19 -28.05 -13.98
CA LEU A 329 10.46 -26.96 -14.91
C LEU A 329 11.65 -27.27 -15.82
N THR A 330 12.68 -27.92 -15.30
CA THR A 330 13.83 -28.37 -16.10
C THR A 330 13.38 -29.38 -17.17
N GLU A 331 12.50 -30.33 -16.82
CA GLU A 331 11.91 -31.24 -17.80
C GLU A 331 11.05 -30.49 -18.82
N MET A 332 10.22 -29.54 -18.41
CA MET A 332 9.38 -28.77 -19.34
C MET A 332 10.21 -27.94 -20.33
N VAL A 333 11.37 -27.42 -19.93
CA VAL A 333 12.32 -26.80 -20.88
C VAL A 333 12.80 -27.82 -21.91
N GLN A 334 13.11 -29.06 -21.51
CA GLN A 334 13.48 -30.13 -22.45
C GLN A 334 12.31 -30.57 -23.34
N VAL A 335 11.08 -30.53 -22.84
CA VAL A 335 9.87 -30.75 -23.66
C VAL A 335 9.78 -29.67 -24.75
N VAL A 336 10.00 -28.40 -24.40
CA VAL A 336 10.01 -27.29 -25.37
C VAL A 336 11.06 -27.51 -26.45
N GLU A 337 12.27 -27.96 -26.10
CA GLU A 337 13.31 -28.31 -27.09
C GLU A 337 12.83 -29.41 -28.05
N ARG A 338 12.19 -30.46 -27.54
CA ARG A 338 11.71 -31.58 -28.37
C ARG A 338 10.54 -31.18 -29.28
N VAL A 339 9.61 -30.37 -28.79
CA VAL A 339 8.37 -30.04 -29.50
C VAL A 339 8.56 -28.87 -30.47
N PHE A 340 9.29 -27.84 -30.05
CA PHE A 340 9.43 -26.58 -30.80
C PHE A 340 10.84 -26.31 -31.32
N GLY A 341 11.85 -27.11 -30.94
CA GLY A 341 13.24 -26.92 -31.35
C GLY A 341 13.58 -27.44 -32.75
N THR A 342 12.59 -27.83 -33.55
CA THR A 342 12.78 -28.25 -34.95
C THR A 342 13.11 -27.05 -35.84
N GLU A 343 13.83 -27.28 -36.95
CA GLU A 343 14.18 -26.22 -37.91
C GLU A 343 12.96 -25.47 -38.46
N GLU A 344 11.80 -26.14 -38.54
CA GLU A 344 10.56 -25.55 -39.02
C GLU A 344 9.91 -24.56 -38.02
N ILE A 345 10.10 -24.76 -36.72
CA ILE A 345 9.37 -24.03 -35.66
C ILE A 345 10.27 -23.06 -34.89
N LYS A 346 11.55 -23.39 -34.72
CA LYS A 346 12.48 -22.71 -33.81
C LYS A 346 12.60 -21.21 -34.06
N ASP A 347 12.61 -20.81 -35.34
CA ASP A 347 12.73 -19.40 -35.78
C ASP A 347 11.36 -18.71 -35.94
N GLY A 348 10.32 -19.25 -35.32
CA GLY A 348 8.94 -18.77 -35.37
C GLY A 348 8.16 -19.31 -36.56
N VAL A 349 6.84 -19.19 -36.56
CA VAL A 349 5.94 -19.75 -37.58
C VAL A 349 4.96 -18.70 -38.11
N THR A 350 4.46 -18.87 -39.34
CA THR A 350 3.39 -18.01 -39.88
C THR A 350 2.07 -18.21 -39.13
N PHE A 351 1.10 -17.30 -39.30
CA PHE A 351 -0.23 -17.47 -38.68
C PHE A 351 -0.95 -18.73 -39.17
N GLU A 352 -0.86 -19.03 -40.46
CA GLU A 352 -1.40 -20.25 -41.06
C GLU A 352 -0.81 -21.50 -40.39
N LYS A 353 0.52 -21.55 -40.25
CA LYS A 353 1.19 -22.68 -39.61
C LYS A 353 0.89 -22.77 -38.11
N LEU A 354 0.74 -21.63 -37.42
CA LEU A 354 0.27 -21.60 -36.03
C LEU A 354 -1.12 -22.26 -35.90
N CYS A 355 -2.03 -21.92 -36.80
CA CYS A 355 -3.38 -22.49 -36.85
C CYS A 355 -3.33 -24.00 -37.13
N GLU A 356 -2.53 -24.44 -38.12
CA GLU A 356 -2.29 -25.86 -38.43
C GLU A 356 -1.79 -26.64 -37.21
N LEU A 357 -0.71 -26.18 -36.57
CA LEU A 357 -0.11 -26.82 -35.39
C LEU A 357 -1.10 -26.89 -34.21
N SER A 358 -1.95 -25.86 -34.07
CA SER A 358 -2.97 -25.79 -33.02
C SER A 358 -4.24 -26.60 -33.32
N GLN A 359 -4.37 -27.17 -34.54
CA GLN A 359 -5.59 -27.78 -35.05
C GLN A 359 -6.82 -26.89 -34.84
N LEU A 360 -6.71 -25.61 -35.24
CA LEU A 360 -7.81 -24.65 -35.27
C LEU A 360 -7.82 -23.97 -36.63
N SER A 361 -9.01 -23.62 -37.12
CA SER A 361 -9.11 -22.66 -38.22
C SER A 361 -8.66 -21.26 -37.76
N GLU A 362 -8.29 -20.39 -38.70
CA GLU A 362 -7.94 -18.99 -38.39
C GLU A 362 -9.04 -18.25 -37.62
N ALA A 363 -10.29 -18.49 -37.99
CA ALA A 363 -11.45 -17.88 -37.33
C ALA A 363 -11.61 -18.37 -35.88
N GLU A 364 -11.39 -19.66 -35.62
CA GLU A 364 -11.46 -20.23 -34.28
C GLU A 364 -10.29 -19.78 -33.40
N PHE A 365 -9.06 -19.77 -33.94
CA PHE A 365 -7.88 -19.30 -33.23
C PHE A 365 -8.05 -17.83 -32.82
N THR A 366 -8.48 -16.99 -33.77
CA THR A 366 -8.74 -15.57 -33.52
C THR A 366 -9.79 -15.39 -32.44
N ARG A 367 -10.92 -16.09 -32.54
CA ARG A 367 -12.01 -16.02 -31.55
C ARG A 367 -11.55 -16.44 -30.14
N LEU A 368 -10.68 -17.44 -30.03
CA LEU A 368 -10.24 -17.98 -28.75
C LEU A 368 -9.13 -17.16 -28.09
N TYR A 369 -8.15 -16.66 -28.87
CA TYR A 369 -6.91 -16.12 -28.32
C TYR A 369 -6.61 -14.66 -28.68
N ILE A 370 -7.24 -14.09 -29.71
CA ILE A 370 -6.97 -12.73 -30.18
C ILE A 370 -8.14 -11.82 -29.80
N HIS A 371 -8.13 -11.33 -28.55
CA HIS A 371 -9.15 -10.41 -28.05
C HIS A 371 -8.84 -8.93 -28.32
N GLN A 372 -7.59 -8.63 -28.61
CA GLN A 372 -7.09 -7.31 -28.97
C GLN A 372 -6.29 -7.43 -30.26
N PRO A 373 -6.19 -6.36 -31.07
CA PRO A 373 -5.42 -6.39 -32.32
C PRO A 373 -3.98 -6.84 -32.07
N ILE A 374 -3.47 -7.71 -32.93
CA ILE A 374 -2.06 -8.09 -33.01
C ILE A 374 -1.53 -7.86 -34.42
N ARG A 375 -0.21 -7.66 -34.54
CA ARG A 375 0.50 -7.58 -35.81
C ARG A 375 1.80 -8.37 -35.69
N ALA A 376 1.95 -9.40 -36.50
CA ALA A 376 3.16 -10.21 -36.55
C ALA A 376 3.26 -10.93 -37.90
N GLU A 377 4.48 -11.03 -38.42
CA GLU A 377 4.78 -11.90 -39.57
C GLU A 377 5.07 -13.34 -39.12
N ARG A 378 5.67 -13.49 -37.94
CA ARG A 378 5.99 -14.78 -37.32
C ARG A 378 5.63 -14.80 -35.83
N PHE A 379 5.28 -15.97 -35.34
CA PHE A 379 4.98 -16.28 -33.95
C PHE A 379 6.06 -17.19 -33.37
N HIS A 380 6.78 -16.73 -32.35
CA HIS A 380 7.98 -17.37 -31.81
C HIS A 380 7.71 -18.31 -30.63
N LEU A 381 6.88 -19.33 -30.85
CA LEU A 381 6.42 -20.28 -29.82
C LEU A 381 7.56 -20.90 -29.00
N TYR A 382 8.63 -21.34 -29.67
CA TYR A 382 9.83 -21.91 -29.05
C TYR A 382 10.43 -20.96 -28.00
N ARG A 383 10.77 -19.75 -28.44
CA ARG A 383 11.43 -18.75 -27.59
C ARG A 383 10.55 -18.35 -26.41
N ARG A 384 9.23 -18.14 -26.65
CA ARG A 384 8.31 -17.72 -25.58
C ARG A 384 8.08 -18.81 -24.54
N ALA A 385 7.84 -20.06 -24.96
CA ALA A 385 7.65 -21.16 -24.02
C ALA A 385 8.93 -21.45 -23.21
N LYS A 386 10.09 -21.40 -23.87
CA LYS A 386 11.40 -21.59 -23.21
C LYS A 386 11.68 -20.51 -22.18
N HIS A 387 11.37 -19.24 -22.50
CA HIS A 387 11.43 -18.15 -21.53
C HIS A 387 10.52 -18.43 -20.34
N VAL A 388 9.24 -18.73 -20.56
CA VAL A 388 8.26 -18.85 -19.46
C VAL A 388 8.64 -19.96 -18.46
N PHE A 389 8.96 -21.17 -18.91
CA PHE A 389 9.36 -22.24 -17.99
C PHE A 389 10.74 -21.96 -17.35
N GLY A 390 11.66 -21.36 -18.11
CA GLY A 390 12.97 -20.98 -17.57
C GLY A 390 12.90 -19.86 -16.54
N GLU A 391 11.98 -18.91 -16.71
CA GLU A 391 11.78 -17.78 -15.81
C GLU A 391 11.08 -18.22 -14.52
N GLU A 392 10.05 -19.08 -14.60
CA GLU A 392 9.47 -19.67 -13.39
C GLU A 392 10.52 -20.47 -12.60
N LYS A 393 11.39 -21.21 -13.29
CA LYS A 393 12.47 -21.93 -12.63
C LYS A 393 13.36 -20.98 -11.84
N ARG A 394 13.72 -19.82 -12.42
CA ARG A 394 14.50 -18.80 -11.73
C ARG A 394 13.76 -18.18 -10.55
N VAL A 395 12.44 -18.00 -10.63
CA VAL A 395 11.61 -17.57 -9.49
C VAL A 395 11.74 -18.55 -8.32
N VAL A 396 11.59 -19.85 -8.62
CA VAL A 396 11.71 -20.92 -7.61
C VAL A 396 13.13 -21.00 -7.04
N GLU A 397 14.16 -20.89 -7.88
CA GLU A 397 15.57 -20.87 -7.44
C GLU A 397 15.92 -19.65 -6.58
N PHE A 398 15.34 -18.49 -6.89
CA PHE A 398 15.52 -17.26 -6.11
C PHE A 398 14.87 -17.44 -4.72
N ARG A 399 13.64 -17.94 -4.68
CA ARG A 399 12.94 -18.28 -3.43
C ARG A 399 13.74 -19.28 -2.59
N ASP A 400 14.16 -20.39 -3.19
CA ASP A 400 14.92 -21.45 -2.51
C ASP A 400 16.24 -20.93 -1.95
N THR A 401 16.91 -20.03 -2.68
CA THR A 401 18.12 -19.36 -2.21
C THR A 401 17.85 -18.51 -0.98
N CYS A 402 16.79 -17.70 -1.00
CA CYS A 402 16.39 -16.89 0.15
C CYS A 402 16.07 -17.75 1.38
N GLU A 403 15.27 -18.81 1.21
CA GLU A 403 14.80 -19.67 2.30
C GLU A 403 15.91 -20.54 2.90
N LYS A 404 16.86 -21.01 2.09
CA LYS A 404 17.93 -21.92 2.54
C LYS A 404 19.21 -21.21 2.98
N ALA A 405 19.39 -19.92 2.69
CA ALA A 405 20.66 -19.22 2.93
C ALA A 405 21.15 -19.35 4.38
N GLU A 406 20.26 -19.10 5.36
CA GLU A 406 20.59 -19.17 6.78
C GLU A 406 20.88 -20.61 7.23
N ALA A 407 20.01 -21.56 6.86
CA ALA A 407 20.18 -22.98 7.17
C ALA A 407 21.48 -23.57 6.59
N LYS A 408 21.88 -23.11 5.38
CA LYS A 408 23.12 -23.50 4.70
C LYS A 408 24.34 -22.69 5.15
N LYS A 409 24.19 -21.73 6.08
CA LYS A 409 25.25 -20.82 6.53
C LYS A 409 25.99 -20.15 5.37
N GLN A 410 25.24 -19.73 4.35
CA GLN A 410 25.83 -19.09 3.17
C GLN A 410 26.45 -17.74 3.56
N THR A 411 27.61 -17.43 2.96
CA THR A 411 28.24 -16.11 3.12
C THR A 411 27.44 -15.06 2.37
N ALA A 412 27.55 -13.78 2.77
CA ALA A 412 26.92 -12.68 2.05
C ALA A 412 27.31 -12.67 0.56
N GLU A 413 28.60 -12.86 0.25
CA GLU A 413 29.11 -12.94 -1.12
C GLU A 413 28.43 -14.04 -1.94
N THR A 414 28.23 -15.22 -1.35
CA THR A 414 27.54 -16.33 -2.00
C THR A 414 26.07 -15.99 -2.26
N VAL A 415 25.37 -15.41 -1.28
CA VAL A 415 23.96 -15.01 -1.44
C VAL A 415 23.82 -13.97 -2.55
N PHE A 416 24.63 -12.91 -2.53
CA PHE A 416 24.61 -11.88 -3.56
C PHE A 416 24.91 -12.45 -4.94
N SER A 417 25.90 -13.34 -5.06
CA SER A 417 26.25 -13.97 -6.34
C SER A 417 25.16 -14.88 -6.88
N LEU A 418 24.50 -15.68 -6.03
CA LEU A 418 23.40 -16.57 -6.44
C LEU A 418 22.18 -15.77 -6.90
N LEU A 419 21.71 -14.84 -6.06
CA LEU A 419 20.56 -14.00 -6.41
C LEU A 419 20.84 -13.12 -7.62
N GLY A 420 22.03 -12.50 -7.67
CA GLY A 420 22.45 -11.65 -8.77
C GLY A 420 22.59 -12.40 -10.09
N GLY A 421 23.15 -13.62 -10.08
CA GLY A 421 23.24 -14.48 -11.25
C GLY A 421 21.87 -14.88 -11.81
N LEU A 422 20.88 -15.12 -10.94
CA LEU A 422 19.50 -15.38 -11.37
C LEU A 422 18.87 -14.15 -12.02
N MET A 423 19.13 -12.94 -11.50
CA MET A 423 18.67 -11.70 -12.11
C MET A 423 19.29 -11.48 -13.49
N ASP A 424 20.61 -11.68 -13.64
CA ASP A 424 21.30 -11.56 -14.93
C ASP A 424 20.76 -12.57 -15.96
N ALA A 425 20.52 -13.82 -15.54
CA ALA A 425 19.94 -14.84 -16.42
C ALA A 425 18.48 -14.54 -16.81
N SER A 426 17.72 -13.87 -15.94
CA SER A 426 16.40 -13.33 -16.27
C SER A 426 16.51 -12.21 -17.32
N GLN A 427 17.44 -11.27 -17.16
CA GLN A 427 17.69 -10.21 -18.14
C GLN A 427 18.02 -10.78 -19.53
N GLU A 428 18.98 -11.71 -19.60
CA GLU A 428 19.36 -12.38 -20.84
C GLU A 428 18.16 -13.09 -21.47
N SER A 429 17.34 -13.77 -20.67
CA SER A 429 16.15 -14.44 -21.16
C SER A 429 15.09 -13.46 -21.68
N CYS A 430 14.88 -12.33 -21.00
CA CYS A 430 13.98 -11.27 -21.46
C CYS A 430 14.46 -10.65 -22.77
N HIS A 431 15.77 -10.49 -22.96
CA HIS A 431 16.38 -10.00 -24.20
C HIS A 431 16.28 -11.04 -25.32
N GLU A 432 16.90 -12.21 -25.14
CA GLU A 432 17.14 -13.21 -26.18
C GLU A 432 15.94 -14.12 -26.45
N LEU A 433 15.13 -14.45 -25.44
CA LEU A 433 14.02 -15.39 -25.61
C LEU A 433 12.66 -14.69 -25.60
N PHE A 434 12.49 -13.64 -24.83
CA PHE A 434 11.22 -12.93 -24.79
C PHE A 434 11.16 -11.71 -25.69
N ASP A 435 12.30 -11.18 -26.13
CA ASP A 435 12.34 -9.99 -26.97
C ASP A 435 11.48 -8.86 -26.37
N CYS A 436 11.73 -8.60 -25.08
CA CYS A 436 11.07 -7.54 -24.29
C CYS A 436 12.04 -6.56 -23.62
N SER A 437 13.34 -6.60 -23.97
CA SER A 437 14.29 -5.55 -23.57
C SER A 437 14.33 -4.41 -24.61
N CYS A 438 15.24 -3.46 -24.44
CA CYS A 438 15.60 -2.44 -25.42
C CYS A 438 17.06 -1.98 -25.21
N ASP A 439 17.62 -1.24 -26.17
CA ASP A 439 19.02 -0.80 -26.12
C ASP A 439 19.36 -0.04 -24.82
N GLN A 440 18.45 0.81 -24.35
CA GLN A 440 18.60 1.57 -23.11
C GLN A 440 18.59 0.67 -21.86
N LEU A 441 17.75 -0.37 -21.84
CA LEU A 441 17.75 -1.36 -20.75
C LEU A 441 19.05 -2.19 -20.77
N GLU A 442 19.53 -2.59 -21.94
CA GLU A 442 20.80 -3.31 -22.07
C GLU A 442 21.99 -2.44 -21.62
N GLU A 443 22.04 -1.18 -22.03
CA GLU A 443 23.07 -0.25 -21.60
C GLU A 443 23.04 -0.04 -20.08
N LEU A 444 21.85 0.22 -19.52
CA LEU A 444 21.68 0.52 -18.10
C LEU A 444 22.00 -0.69 -17.21
N THR A 445 21.53 -1.89 -17.58
CA THR A 445 21.82 -3.13 -16.82
C THR A 445 23.30 -3.51 -16.89
N LYS A 446 23.94 -3.35 -18.06
CA LYS A 446 25.38 -3.55 -18.21
C LYS A 446 26.20 -2.56 -17.39
N LEU A 447 25.83 -1.27 -17.42
CA LEU A 447 26.46 -0.24 -16.62
C LEU A 447 26.29 -0.51 -15.12
N ALA A 448 25.10 -0.94 -14.69
CA ALA A 448 24.84 -1.34 -13.31
C ALA A 448 25.79 -2.45 -12.85
N ARG A 449 25.97 -3.50 -13.66
CA ARG A 449 26.92 -4.59 -13.34
C ARG A 449 28.35 -4.10 -13.24
N GLN A 450 28.78 -3.23 -14.15
CA GLN A 450 30.11 -2.60 -14.11
C GLN A 450 30.30 -1.67 -12.91
N SER A 451 29.21 -1.12 -12.37
CA SER A 451 29.20 -0.18 -11.25
C SER A 451 29.06 -0.87 -9.88
N GLY A 452 29.09 -2.20 -9.83
CA GLY A 452 29.13 -2.97 -8.57
C GLY A 452 27.80 -3.60 -8.13
N ALA A 453 26.75 -3.59 -8.95
CA ALA A 453 25.60 -4.46 -8.72
C ALA A 453 25.99 -5.92 -8.93
N TYR A 454 25.42 -6.86 -8.16
CA TYR A 454 25.62 -8.32 -8.34
C TYR A 454 24.72 -8.93 -9.40
N GLY A 455 23.59 -8.29 -9.68
CA GLY A 455 22.67 -8.67 -10.74
C GLY A 455 21.84 -7.46 -11.15
N SER A 456 21.49 -7.37 -12.43
CA SER A 456 20.64 -6.29 -12.94
C SER A 456 19.75 -6.77 -14.06
N ARG A 457 18.47 -6.39 -14.00
CA ARG A 457 17.49 -6.74 -15.04
C ARG A 457 16.43 -5.65 -15.20
N LEU A 458 15.72 -5.66 -16.32
CA LEU A 458 14.49 -4.90 -16.51
C LEU A 458 13.44 -5.31 -15.48
N THR A 459 12.45 -4.46 -15.22
CA THR A 459 11.30 -4.77 -14.36
C THR A 459 10.02 -4.23 -14.98
N GLY A 460 8.94 -5.00 -14.89
CA GLY A 460 7.67 -4.66 -15.53
C GLY A 460 7.66 -5.08 -17.00
N ALA A 461 6.80 -4.45 -17.81
CA ALA A 461 6.52 -4.93 -19.17
C ALA A 461 7.74 -4.91 -20.13
N GLY A 462 8.80 -4.18 -19.82
CA GLY A 462 9.96 -4.01 -20.70
C GLY A 462 9.70 -3.06 -21.88
N TRP A 463 10.51 -3.19 -22.94
CA TRP A 463 10.60 -2.28 -24.09
C TRP A 463 10.76 -0.80 -23.69
N GLY A 464 11.49 -0.56 -22.61
CA GLY A 464 11.57 0.70 -21.88
C GLY A 464 11.28 0.48 -20.39
N GLY A 465 10.85 1.54 -19.70
CA GLY A 465 10.57 1.49 -18.26
C GLY A 465 11.85 1.40 -17.42
N ALA A 466 11.80 0.66 -16.32
CA ALA A 466 12.90 0.63 -15.35
C ALA A 466 13.68 -0.68 -15.33
N SER A 467 14.88 -0.60 -14.76
CA SER A 467 15.69 -1.72 -14.31
C SER A 467 15.70 -1.78 -12.77
N VAL A 468 15.98 -2.97 -12.25
CA VAL A 468 16.24 -3.25 -10.83
C VAL A 468 17.59 -3.94 -10.70
N SER A 469 18.42 -3.42 -9.80
CA SER A 469 19.78 -3.90 -9.54
C SER A 469 19.96 -4.29 -8.08
N LEU A 470 20.54 -5.47 -7.84
CA LEU A 470 20.91 -5.94 -6.51
C LEU A 470 22.27 -5.37 -6.11
N VAL A 471 22.30 -4.53 -5.07
CA VAL A 471 23.50 -3.80 -4.62
C VAL A 471 23.67 -3.96 -3.11
N PRO A 472 24.89 -4.17 -2.61
CA PRO A 472 25.20 -4.02 -1.18
C PRO A 472 24.84 -2.61 -0.68
N GLU A 473 24.15 -2.50 0.46
CA GLU A 473 23.65 -1.20 0.97
C GLU A 473 24.76 -0.14 1.11
N ASP A 474 25.96 -0.53 1.55
CA ASP A 474 27.12 0.35 1.70
C ASP A 474 27.68 0.88 0.37
N LYS A 475 27.40 0.22 -0.75
CA LYS A 475 27.81 0.63 -2.11
C LYS A 475 26.76 1.47 -2.83
N VAL A 476 25.52 1.54 -2.33
CA VAL A 476 24.40 2.24 -2.98
C VAL A 476 24.74 3.69 -3.34
N PRO A 477 25.33 4.53 -2.47
CA PRO A 477 25.62 5.93 -2.81
C PRO A 477 26.58 6.05 -4.00
N ALA A 478 27.66 5.26 -4.02
CA ALA A 478 28.65 5.27 -5.10
C ALA A 478 28.08 4.69 -6.40
N PHE A 479 27.24 3.66 -6.29
CA PHE A 479 26.52 3.07 -7.42
C PHE A 479 25.61 4.10 -8.10
N ILE A 480 24.74 4.77 -7.33
CA ILE A 480 23.82 5.80 -7.85
C ILE A 480 24.59 6.95 -8.50
N ALA A 481 25.66 7.43 -7.85
CA ALA A 481 26.49 8.50 -8.39
C ALA A 481 27.10 8.13 -9.76
N THR A 482 27.53 6.87 -9.91
CA THR A 482 28.07 6.36 -11.18
C THR A 482 27.00 6.33 -12.26
N LEU A 483 25.80 5.78 -11.99
CA LEU A 483 24.73 5.72 -12.98
C LEU A 483 24.23 7.12 -13.38
N ARG A 484 24.12 8.05 -12.41
CA ARG A 484 23.82 9.47 -12.70
C ARG A 484 24.83 10.06 -13.68
N LYS A 485 26.12 9.87 -13.41
CA LYS A 485 27.18 10.42 -14.26
C LYS A 485 27.27 9.75 -15.64
N GLU A 486 27.20 8.43 -15.67
CA GLU A 486 27.58 7.66 -16.85
C GLU A 486 26.41 7.34 -17.78
N TYR A 487 25.16 7.37 -17.29
CA TYR A 487 23.95 7.20 -18.08
C TYR A 487 23.14 8.50 -18.15
N TYR A 488 22.60 8.98 -17.03
CA TYR A 488 21.65 10.10 -17.04
C TYR A 488 22.27 11.42 -17.52
N ASN A 489 23.45 11.81 -17.04
CA ASN A 489 24.09 13.05 -17.47
C ASN A 489 24.54 13.02 -18.94
N LYS A 490 24.66 11.82 -19.54
CA LYS A 490 25.01 11.67 -20.96
C LYS A 490 23.78 11.69 -21.87
N HIS A 491 22.73 10.98 -21.48
CA HIS A 491 21.52 10.82 -22.28
C HIS A 491 20.45 11.88 -22.01
N HIS A 492 20.44 12.41 -20.78
CA HIS A 492 19.43 13.33 -20.25
C HIS A 492 20.05 14.46 -19.40
N PRO A 493 20.97 15.27 -19.96
CA PRO A 493 21.64 16.37 -19.24
C PRO A 493 20.68 17.48 -18.78
N GLU A 494 19.44 17.49 -19.27
CA GLU A 494 18.38 18.43 -18.92
C GLU A 494 17.74 18.17 -17.55
N LEU A 495 17.89 16.97 -16.97
CA LEU A 495 17.24 16.61 -15.72
C LEU A 495 17.82 17.41 -14.54
N SER A 496 16.94 18.01 -13.75
CA SER A 496 17.31 18.60 -12.46
C SER A 496 17.65 17.53 -11.43
N GLU A 497 18.37 17.90 -10.36
CA GLU A 497 18.68 16.97 -9.25
C GLU A 497 17.43 16.32 -8.65
N LYS A 498 16.32 17.07 -8.55
CA LYS A 498 15.05 16.55 -8.05
C LYS A 498 14.42 15.54 -9.00
N GLU A 499 14.60 15.71 -10.31
CA GLU A 499 14.13 14.74 -11.29
C GLU A 499 15.01 13.48 -11.28
N LEU A 500 16.32 13.65 -11.12
CA LEU A 500 17.27 12.54 -10.94
C LEU A 500 16.93 11.66 -9.74
N GLU A 501 16.48 12.25 -8.63
CA GLU A 501 16.01 11.52 -7.45
C GLU A 501 14.77 10.64 -7.72
N ASN A 502 13.94 10.98 -8.71
CA ASN A 502 12.74 10.21 -9.05
C ASN A 502 13.00 9.11 -10.08
N VAL A 503 14.09 9.20 -10.85
CA VAL A 503 14.42 8.24 -11.91
C VAL A 503 15.45 7.21 -11.47
N ILE A 504 16.29 7.53 -10.48
CA ILE A 504 17.21 6.57 -9.86
C ILE A 504 17.23 6.70 -8.33
N PHE A 505 16.84 5.62 -7.66
CA PHE A 505 16.74 5.60 -6.20
C PHE A 505 16.84 4.17 -5.65
N ALA A 506 17.31 4.06 -4.41
CA ALA A 506 17.25 2.82 -3.66
C ALA A 506 15.89 2.67 -2.96
N SER A 507 15.46 1.42 -2.79
CA SER A 507 14.33 1.10 -1.92
C SER A 507 14.64 -0.15 -1.11
N ALA A 508 14.37 -0.07 0.19
CA ALA A 508 14.24 -1.25 1.02
C ALA A 508 12.92 -1.99 0.70
N PRO A 509 12.82 -3.32 0.97
CA PRO A 509 11.55 -4.04 0.90
C PRO A 509 10.57 -3.52 1.97
N SER A 510 9.55 -2.79 1.53
CA SER A 510 8.57 -2.12 2.41
C SER A 510 7.41 -3.04 2.79
N SER A 511 6.60 -2.63 3.77
CA SER A 511 5.31 -3.28 4.04
C SER A 511 4.29 -2.98 2.93
N GLY A 512 3.20 -3.74 2.90
CA GLY A 512 2.01 -3.44 2.10
C GLY A 512 1.22 -2.24 2.63
N ALA A 513 -0.05 -2.19 2.26
CA ALA A 513 -0.97 -1.14 2.63
C ALA A 513 -1.15 -1.04 4.15
N ALA A 514 -1.32 0.18 4.63
CA ALA A 514 -1.50 0.50 6.04
C ALA A 514 -2.41 1.71 6.21
N THR A 515 -3.03 1.81 7.37
CA THR A 515 -3.87 2.95 7.74
C THR A 515 -3.28 3.62 8.97
N PHE A 516 -2.83 4.85 8.81
CA PHE A 516 -2.34 5.64 9.91
C PHE A 516 -3.50 6.37 10.59
N VAL A 517 -3.62 6.18 11.90
CA VAL A 517 -4.52 6.95 12.75
C VAL A 517 -3.65 7.62 13.81
N GLY A 518 -3.59 8.95 13.79
CA GLY A 518 -2.74 9.72 14.70
C GLY A 518 -3.12 9.47 16.16
N ARG A 519 -2.37 8.58 16.83
CA ARG A 519 -2.48 8.29 18.25
C ARG A 519 -1.06 8.26 18.83
N ASP A 520 -0.48 9.44 19.02
CA ASP A 520 0.90 9.54 19.49
C ASP A 520 0.95 9.48 21.03
N PRO A 521 1.44 8.38 21.63
CA PRO A 521 1.57 8.28 23.08
C PRO A 521 2.57 9.31 23.65
N ILE A 522 3.58 9.72 22.85
CA ILE A 522 4.52 10.78 23.22
C ILE A 522 3.80 12.11 23.28
N ALA A 523 2.90 12.40 22.32
CA ALA A 523 2.11 13.64 22.37
C ALA A 523 1.22 13.70 23.62
N VAL A 524 0.57 12.59 23.99
CA VAL A 524 -0.20 12.51 25.25
C VAL A 524 0.72 12.75 26.44
N GLU A 525 1.86 12.08 26.49
CA GLU A 525 2.85 12.24 27.56
C GLU A 525 3.41 13.67 27.66
N MET A 526 3.67 14.33 26.53
CA MET A 526 4.13 15.71 26.47
C MET A 526 3.07 16.67 27.00
N VAL A 527 1.80 16.48 26.64
CA VAL A 527 0.69 17.28 27.16
C VAL A 527 0.57 17.11 28.67
N ILE A 528 0.60 15.87 29.16
CA ILE A 528 0.52 15.59 30.61
C ILE A 528 1.73 16.19 31.34
N THR A 529 2.94 16.01 30.82
CA THR A 529 4.18 16.55 31.40
C THR A 529 4.16 18.07 31.45
N HIS A 530 3.71 18.71 30.37
CA HIS A 530 3.59 20.16 30.29
C HIS A 530 2.61 20.70 31.34
N ILE A 531 1.42 20.11 31.45
CA ILE A 531 0.41 20.51 32.45
C ILE A 531 0.94 20.32 33.87
N VAL A 532 1.53 19.16 34.17
CA VAL A 532 2.10 18.88 35.50
C VAL A 532 3.24 19.84 35.84
N ASN A 533 4.10 20.16 34.87
CA ASN A 533 5.16 21.13 35.06
C ASN A 533 4.62 22.55 35.31
N HIS A 534 3.59 22.98 34.56
CA HIS A 534 2.90 24.25 34.82
C HIS A 534 2.36 24.30 36.25
N ILE A 535 1.63 23.27 36.68
CA ILE A 535 1.08 23.17 38.04
C ILE A 535 2.19 23.27 39.09
N ASN A 536 3.25 22.47 38.96
CA ASN A 536 4.36 22.44 39.93
C ASN A 536 5.17 23.73 39.98
N THR A 537 5.14 24.55 38.93
CA THR A 537 5.94 25.79 38.85
C THR A 537 5.13 27.06 39.14
N THR A 538 3.80 27.00 39.06
CA THR A 538 2.92 28.16 39.23
C THR A 538 2.03 28.09 40.46
N ILE A 539 1.83 26.89 41.03
CA ILE A 539 0.97 26.67 42.18
C ILE A 539 1.81 26.21 43.38
N ASP A 540 1.99 27.09 44.36
CA ASP A 540 2.77 26.81 45.59
C ASP A 540 2.01 25.96 46.63
N LYS A 541 0.71 25.71 46.39
CA LYS A 541 -0.14 24.92 47.28
C LYS A 541 -0.20 23.47 46.80
N LYS A 542 -0.19 22.53 47.75
CA LYS A 542 -0.46 21.11 47.44
C LYS A 542 -1.85 20.97 46.82
N VAL A 543 -1.92 20.30 45.67
CA VAL A 543 -3.17 19.89 45.02
C VAL A 543 -3.68 18.61 45.68
N ASP A 544 -4.90 18.63 46.21
CA ASP A 544 -5.49 17.47 46.87
C ASP A 544 -6.42 16.68 45.94
N VAL A 545 -7.12 17.37 45.04
CA VAL A 545 -8.07 16.77 44.09
C VAL A 545 -7.94 17.40 42.70
N VAL A 546 -7.92 16.58 41.66
CA VAL A 546 -8.09 17.01 40.27
C VAL A 546 -9.50 16.67 39.83
N VAL A 547 -10.26 17.69 39.43
CA VAL A 547 -11.61 17.56 38.89
C VAL A 547 -11.54 17.59 37.38
N GLY A 548 -11.97 16.50 36.73
CA GLY A 548 -12.20 16.51 35.28
C GLY A 548 -13.68 16.80 34.97
N LEU A 549 -14.00 17.25 33.75
CA LEU A 549 -15.37 17.32 33.21
C LEU A 549 -15.62 16.21 32.14
N ASP A 550 -16.87 15.75 32.03
CA ASP A 550 -17.35 14.63 31.17
C ASP A 550 -17.16 14.96 29.68
N ALA A 551 -15.90 14.81 29.24
CA ALA A 551 -15.35 15.00 27.91
C ALA A 551 -13.92 14.39 27.88
N ARG A 552 -12.99 14.95 27.09
CA ARG A 552 -11.58 14.55 27.14
C ARG A 552 -10.88 15.04 28.43
N GLY A 553 -11.44 16.01 29.17
CA GLY A 553 -10.97 16.40 30.50
C GLY A 553 -10.87 15.23 31.49
N PHE A 554 -11.78 14.25 31.40
CA PHE A 554 -11.72 12.99 32.15
C PHE A 554 -10.58 12.07 31.76
N LEU A 555 -10.04 12.16 30.55
CA LEU A 555 -8.92 11.34 30.13
C LEU A 555 -7.61 11.90 30.69
N PHE A 556 -7.49 13.23 30.74
CA PHE A 556 -6.31 13.90 31.28
C PHE A 556 -6.32 13.95 32.82
N GLY A 557 -7.47 14.16 33.44
CA GLY A 557 -7.62 14.34 34.88
C GLY A 557 -7.00 13.23 35.74
N PRO A 558 -7.32 11.94 35.53
CA PRO A 558 -6.73 10.83 36.28
C PRO A 558 -5.22 10.72 36.10
N LEU A 559 -4.71 10.96 34.88
CA LEU A 559 -3.28 10.90 34.58
C LEU A 559 -2.51 12.01 35.32
N ILE A 560 -3.06 13.22 35.35
CA ILE A 560 -2.48 14.35 36.08
C ILE A 560 -2.60 14.13 37.59
N ALA A 561 -3.77 13.70 38.08
CA ALA A 561 -3.98 13.37 39.50
C ALA A 561 -2.95 12.36 40.00
N MET A 562 -2.72 11.30 39.23
CA MET A 562 -1.71 10.29 39.52
C MET A 562 -0.30 10.89 39.63
N ARG A 563 0.10 11.78 38.71
CA ARG A 563 1.43 12.42 38.73
C ARG A 563 1.62 13.43 39.86
N LEU A 564 0.53 14.07 40.29
CA LEU A 564 0.54 15.01 41.41
C LEU A 564 0.38 14.32 42.77
N GLY A 565 0.05 13.02 42.80
CA GLY A 565 -0.31 12.32 44.04
C GLY A 565 -1.62 12.81 44.65
N ALA A 566 -2.54 13.29 43.82
CA ALA A 566 -3.85 13.83 44.19
C ALA A 566 -4.99 12.81 43.92
N ALA A 567 -6.15 13.00 44.55
CA ALA A 567 -7.36 12.27 44.20
C ALA A 567 -7.93 12.76 42.87
N PHE A 568 -8.75 11.95 42.20
CA PHE A 568 -9.49 12.36 41.01
C PHE A 568 -11.00 12.35 41.28
N ALA A 569 -11.69 13.42 40.86
CA ALA A 569 -13.14 13.57 41.00
C ALA A 569 -13.80 13.91 39.65
N PRO A 570 -14.64 13.02 39.09
CA PRO A 570 -15.33 13.29 37.83
C PRO A 570 -16.59 14.16 38.00
N VAL A 571 -16.76 15.17 37.15
CA VAL A 571 -18.04 15.90 36.96
C VAL A 571 -18.78 15.38 35.73
N ARG A 572 -19.96 14.77 35.92
CA ARG A 572 -20.74 14.13 34.84
C ARG A 572 -22.10 14.73 34.62
N LYS A 573 -22.70 14.46 33.46
CA LYS A 573 -24.14 14.62 33.29
C LYS A 573 -24.89 13.70 34.27
N ALA A 574 -26.03 14.16 34.76
CA ALA A 574 -26.83 13.47 35.77
C ALA A 574 -27.14 12.00 35.42
N GLY A 575 -27.08 11.13 36.43
CA GLY A 575 -27.42 9.70 36.32
C GLY A 575 -26.27 8.80 35.84
N LYS A 576 -25.04 9.31 35.78
CA LYS A 576 -23.86 8.56 35.32
C LYS A 576 -22.87 8.20 36.43
N LEU A 577 -22.96 8.83 37.60
CA LEU A 577 -22.10 8.51 38.74
C LEU A 577 -22.80 7.56 39.72
N PRO A 578 -22.08 6.57 40.28
CA PRO A 578 -22.61 5.72 41.33
C PRO A 578 -22.62 6.45 42.69
N GLY A 579 -23.49 6.01 43.60
CA GLY A 579 -23.55 6.54 44.97
C GLY A 579 -24.29 7.87 45.10
N ALA A 580 -24.09 8.55 46.23
CA ALA A 580 -24.74 9.83 46.51
C ALA A 580 -24.06 10.96 45.73
N THR A 581 -24.85 11.77 45.02
CA THR A 581 -24.33 12.89 44.21
C THR A 581 -24.94 14.22 44.62
N ILE A 582 -24.17 15.29 44.43
CA ILE A 582 -24.66 16.67 44.43
C ILE A 582 -24.83 17.13 42.98
N GLN A 583 -25.77 18.05 42.75
CA GLN A 583 -26.11 18.50 41.39
C GLN A 583 -26.12 20.02 41.27
N VAL A 584 -25.76 20.51 40.09
CA VAL A 584 -25.90 21.91 39.66
C VAL A 584 -26.57 21.93 38.29
N ALA A 585 -27.62 22.75 38.17
CA ALA A 585 -28.28 22.98 36.90
C ALA A 585 -27.50 24.01 36.08
N TYR A 586 -27.40 23.80 34.78
CA TYR A 586 -26.87 24.77 33.83
C TYR A 586 -27.81 24.92 32.64
N VAL A 587 -27.87 26.13 32.09
CA VAL A 587 -28.80 26.49 31.01
C VAL A 587 -28.11 26.27 29.66
N LYS A 588 -28.75 25.52 28.77
CA LYS A 588 -28.39 25.38 27.36
C LYS A 588 -29.21 26.35 26.51
N GLU A 589 -28.81 26.50 25.24
CA GLU A 589 -29.57 27.23 24.21
C GLU A 589 -31.04 26.75 24.08
N TYR A 590 -31.30 25.46 24.31
CA TYR A 590 -32.65 24.88 24.35
C TYR A 590 -32.77 23.86 25.50
N GLY A 591 -32.86 24.34 26.75
CA GLY A 591 -33.22 23.52 27.91
C GLY A 591 -32.28 23.64 29.11
N VAL A 592 -32.62 22.99 30.22
CA VAL A 592 -31.79 22.92 31.44
C VAL A 592 -31.23 21.49 31.55
N ASP A 593 -29.92 21.37 31.72
CA ASP A 593 -29.26 20.09 32.01
C ASP A 593 -28.53 20.19 33.36
N LYS A 594 -28.10 19.05 33.91
CA LYS A 594 -27.52 18.97 35.25
C LYS A 594 -26.17 18.27 35.22
N PHE A 595 -25.19 18.94 35.81
CA PHE A 595 -23.93 18.31 36.19
C PHE A 595 -24.04 17.75 37.61
N GLU A 596 -23.37 16.61 37.83
CA GLU A 596 -23.28 15.92 39.10
C GLU A 596 -21.84 15.55 39.45
N MET A 597 -21.59 15.51 40.76
CA MET A 597 -20.32 15.10 41.38
C MET A 597 -20.66 14.27 42.62
N GLN A 598 -19.87 13.24 42.95
CA GLN A 598 -20.10 12.45 44.17
C GLN A 598 -19.94 13.32 45.42
N ALA A 599 -20.87 13.18 46.37
CA ALA A 599 -20.99 14.07 47.52
C ALA A 599 -19.80 14.00 48.51
N ASP A 600 -18.96 12.96 48.40
CA ASP A 600 -17.78 12.70 49.21
C ASP A 600 -16.45 12.85 48.44
N SER A 601 -16.51 13.26 47.17
CA SER A 601 -15.32 13.36 46.30
C SER A 601 -14.35 14.49 46.68
N ILE A 602 -14.82 15.48 47.45
CA ILE A 602 -14.03 16.61 47.94
C ILE A 602 -14.40 16.84 49.41
N LYS A 603 -13.38 16.90 50.28
CA LYS A 603 -13.50 17.26 51.69
C LYS A 603 -13.35 18.77 51.86
N PRO A 604 -14.02 19.38 52.86
CA PRO A 604 -13.89 20.82 53.13
C PRO A 604 -12.44 21.28 53.27
N GLY A 605 -12.09 22.37 52.59
CA GLY A 605 -10.76 22.98 52.60
C GLY A 605 -9.72 22.34 51.66
N GLN A 606 -10.06 21.26 50.95
CA GLN A 606 -9.15 20.67 49.96
C GLN A 606 -8.92 21.60 48.78
N ASN A 607 -7.67 21.62 48.31
CA ASN A 607 -7.26 22.37 47.13
C ASN A 607 -7.52 21.59 45.85
N VAL A 608 -8.19 22.22 44.89
CA VAL A 608 -8.73 21.58 43.70
C VAL A 608 -8.21 22.24 42.43
N ILE A 609 -7.76 21.44 41.46
CA ILE A 609 -7.56 21.90 40.08
C ILE A 609 -8.68 21.35 39.23
N VAL A 610 -9.23 22.18 38.35
CA VAL A 610 -10.22 21.76 37.37
C VAL A 610 -9.55 21.65 36.00
N ILE A 611 -9.73 20.53 35.31
CA ILE A 611 -9.22 20.33 33.97
C ILE A 611 -10.33 19.98 32.99
N ASP A 612 -10.27 20.63 31.82
CA ASP A 612 -11.07 20.24 30.66
C ASP A 612 -10.26 20.35 29.36
N ASP A 613 -10.83 19.86 28.27
CA ASP A 613 -10.19 19.92 26.95
C ASP A 613 -10.37 21.26 26.23
N LEU A 614 -11.52 21.91 26.41
CA LEU A 614 -11.88 23.12 25.69
C LEU A 614 -12.70 24.06 26.58
N ILE A 615 -12.33 25.34 26.62
CA ILE A 615 -13.21 26.40 27.11
C ILE A 615 -13.76 27.24 25.96
N ALA A 616 -15.10 27.20 25.82
CA ALA A 616 -15.86 28.06 24.93
C ALA A 616 -16.48 29.23 25.73
N THR A 617 -17.76 29.13 26.11
CA THR A 617 -18.47 30.14 26.91
C THR A 617 -18.24 30.03 28.43
N GLY A 618 -17.51 29.01 28.89
CA GLY A 618 -17.20 28.78 30.32
C GLY A 618 -18.31 28.13 31.16
N GLY A 619 -19.51 27.90 30.61
CA GLY A 619 -20.67 27.42 31.37
C GLY A 619 -20.46 26.08 32.08
N SER A 620 -19.80 25.10 31.44
CA SER A 620 -19.52 23.80 32.06
C SER A 620 -18.51 23.92 33.22
N ALA A 621 -17.43 24.67 33.01
CA ALA A 621 -16.42 24.92 34.04
C ALA A 621 -16.99 25.70 35.24
N ALA A 622 -17.89 26.66 34.99
CA ALA A 622 -18.63 27.34 36.05
C ALA A 622 -19.55 26.38 36.82
N GLY A 623 -20.22 25.45 36.13
CA GLY A 623 -20.99 24.38 36.77
C GLY A 623 -20.14 23.49 37.69
N ALA A 624 -18.93 23.14 37.25
CA ALA A 624 -17.96 22.41 38.07
C ALA A 624 -17.51 23.24 39.29
N GLN A 625 -17.25 24.53 39.12
CA GLN A 625 -16.91 25.45 40.22
C GLN A 625 -17.98 25.47 41.31
N GLU A 626 -19.26 25.54 40.92
CA GLU A 626 -20.38 25.55 41.86
C GLU A 626 -20.52 24.21 42.61
N LEU A 627 -20.26 23.07 41.95
CA LEU A 627 -20.21 21.77 42.61
C LEU A 627 -19.09 21.71 43.65
N ILE A 628 -17.88 22.17 43.29
CA ILE A 628 -16.71 22.20 44.19
C ILE A 628 -16.99 23.10 45.40
N LYS A 629 -17.62 24.27 45.17
CA LYS A 629 -18.01 25.21 46.22
C LYS A 629 -19.04 24.61 47.18
N LYS A 630 -20.02 23.85 46.69
CA LYS A 630 -20.98 23.12 47.54
C LYS A 630 -20.30 22.11 48.47
N LEU A 631 -19.19 21.53 48.04
CA LEU A 631 -18.35 20.63 48.86
C LEU A 631 -17.27 21.39 49.67
N GLN A 632 -17.29 22.72 49.65
CA GLN A 632 -16.34 23.59 50.36
C GLN A 632 -14.87 23.37 49.93
N GLY A 633 -14.66 22.96 48.67
CA GLY A 633 -13.33 22.90 48.06
C GLY A 633 -12.83 24.27 47.61
N ASN A 634 -11.52 24.43 47.57
CA ASN A 634 -10.84 25.64 47.12
C ASN A 634 -10.25 25.44 45.71
N VAL A 635 -10.86 26.07 44.69
CA VAL A 635 -10.35 25.98 43.31
C VAL A 635 -9.09 26.84 43.17
N LEU A 636 -7.96 26.19 42.87
CA LEU A 636 -6.67 26.83 42.67
C LEU A 636 -6.50 27.39 41.26
N GLU A 637 -6.88 26.62 40.24
CA GLU A 637 -6.75 26.99 38.84
C GLU A 637 -7.69 26.13 37.96
N PHE A 638 -8.14 26.70 36.84
CA PHE A 638 -8.76 25.99 35.73
C PHE A 638 -7.74 25.81 34.61
N ILE A 639 -7.59 24.59 34.11
CA ILE A 639 -6.65 24.23 33.06
C ILE A 639 -7.42 23.73 31.85
N PHE A 640 -7.14 24.32 30.69
CA PHE A 640 -7.72 23.93 29.41
C PHE A 640 -6.63 23.61 28.39
N LEU A 641 -6.86 22.59 27.55
CA LEU A 641 -5.98 22.38 26.40
C LEU A 641 -6.18 23.49 25.36
N ILE A 642 -7.42 23.90 25.12
CA ILE A 642 -7.78 24.93 24.12
C ILE A 642 -8.73 25.96 24.74
N GLU A 643 -8.47 27.24 24.50
CA GLU A 643 -9.37 28.37 24.81
C GLU A 643 -9.81 29.06 23.53
N LEU A 644 -11.13 29.28 23.37
CA LEU A 644 -11.70 30.11 22.31
C LEU A 644 -11.83 31.55 22.81
N GLU A 645 -10.83 32.38 22.58
CA GLU A 645 -10.70 33.70 23.26
C GLU A 645 -11.86 34.65 22.90
N PHE A 646 -12.39 34.54 21.68
CA PHE A 646 -13.49 35.37 21.20
C PHE A 646 -14.82 35.16 21.95
N LEU A 647 -14.97 34.04 22.69
CA LEU A 647 -16.16 33.73 23.48
C LEU A 647 -16.04 34.15 24.95
N LYS A 648 -14.86 34.63 25.38
CA LYS A 648 -14.61 35.16 26.73
C LYS A 648 -15.02 34.22 27.87
N GLY A 649 -14.90 32.91 27.69
CA GLY A 649 -15.34 31.93 28.69
C GLY A 649 -14.62 32.03 30.04
N LYS A 650 -13.39 32.56 30.09
CA LYS A 650 -12.66 32.77 31.34
C LYS A 650 -13.32 33.80 32.26
N ASP A 651 -14.10 34.74 31.71
CA ASP A 651 -14.67 35.86 32.46
C ASP A 651 -15.72 35.40 33.49
N VAL A 652 -16.28 34.19 33.34
CA VAL A 652 -17.27 33.62 34.27
C VAL A 652 -16.64 32.78 35.40
N LEU A 653 -15.31 32.61 35.42
CA LEU A 653 -14.60 31.78 36.39
C LEU A 653 -13.97 32.66 37.50
N GLN A 654 -13.95 32.15 38.72
CA GLN A 654 -13.50 32.90 39.92
C GLN A 654 -12.06 32.58 40.34
N ALA A 655 -11.39 31.66 39.63
CA ALA A 655 -10.00 31.27 39.87
C ALA A 655 -9.16 31.51 38.61
N PRO A 656 -7.81 31.55 38.74
CA PRO A 656 -6.90 31.63 37.60
C PRO A 656 -7.22 30.61 36.50
N VAL A 657 -6.95 30.99 35.25
CA VAL A 657 -7.18 30.14 34.07
C VAL A 657 -5.89 30.01 33.30
N TYR A 658 -5.49 28.77 33.03
CA TYR A 658 -4.39 28.42 32.16
C TYR A 658 -4.90 27.67 30.92
N SER A 659 -4.45 28.11 29.74
CA SER A 659 -4.83 27.51 28.46
C SER A 659 -3.55 27.21 27.67
N MET A 660 -3.35 25.95 27.27
CA MET A 660 -2.16 25.56 26.51
C MET A 660 -2.15 26.17 25.11
N ILE A 661 -3.32 26.21 24.46
CA ILE A 661 -3.55 26.78 23.13
C ILE A 661 -4.65 27.82 23.25
N LYS A 662 -4.43 28.99 22.64
CA LYS A 662 -5.40 30.09 22.57
C LYS A 662 -5.76 30.31 21.10
N ALA A 663 -7.05 30.22 20.79
CA ALA A 663 -7.60 30.23 19.44
C ALA A 663 -8.70 31.28 19.26
#